data_AF-A0A7Z1HJZ9-F1
#
_entry.id   AF-A0A7Z1HJZ9-F1
#
_cell.length_a   1.000
_cell.length_b   1.000
_cell.length_c   1.000
_cell.angle_alpha   90.00
_cell.angle_beta   90.00
_cell.angle_gamma   90.00
#
_symmetry.space_group_name_H-M   'P 1'
#
loop_
_entity.id
_entity.type
_entity.pdbx_description
1 polymer ?
#
loop_
_entity_poly.entity_id
_entity_poly.type
_entity_poly.pdbx_seq_one_letter_code
_entity_poly.pdbx_strand_id
1 'polypeptide(L)'
;MNYQIGPWQFISNRCVITSNDLERELDPLLVKLLLHFIGKPQQIVSRQTLVESVWQQSFVDDNAINRAISELRKQLTHPTEKAPLLKTHYRKGYSLTVMPKNLAQTSEIEQPASSLPETTIMNTVNENFANTIISTPVKNKTIKKFWVYSILVIVCLCLLVWFGLFFINTPSAGNIKQITVNKVASTWNIGSEVHPEISSDKQYLAYTNVEPEGDFNRAFIKRLSDQREVELTYPGFQVSVLSWQLNQHAVLLQATNLKQQQCEMVLVDLSQFPIIGDVQRIKKCDLRYTGYAQVDQRREHIYYTEYKNEQDGSGLYKFDLELQKESIVIPPPGVMYGVMMPRLSHSGNKIAYILSQKGQPFSVFSYDFTTRETKRLFKAKKRAVSFAFDWLSNDQGVIVFEGSDLSSIVFDKNNIVKRTLTITPAISPYYIAVQSANSLFYSANKTQAYSLIKATNLFSDNPEYEPLHKSDEDDYYIVEVINTAGPAHVFVSERSGSSQLWIAQNGLTKQLSLFKYDGPSTDYKLGGLKVSPNKQRILLVINKRYAFFDVNTQKLYPLDEFNERKIVSYIWSKNNESILYVEQIGSKNTLAELNLLTRDTRVIQDVKANKLISDGEGNAYAVSHNQLISLADKQSWELPTNARKANVYGISKDYFYYSDSISRIARLNLHDKTVQNTHVDFRHIAFEVNEKNEILFTGAKYKDMQIMQISWDE
;
A
#
# COMPACT_ATOMS: atom_id res chain seq x y z
N MET A 1 -4.75 -17.32 41.03
CA MET A 1 -5.99 -18.03 41.39
C MET A 1 -6.59 -18.59 40.12
N ASN A 2 -7.01 -19.86 40.12
CA ASN A 2 -7.60 -20.50 38.95
C ASN A 2 -9.11 -20.65 39.18
N TYR A 3 -9.91 -20.48 38.13
CA TYR A 3 -11.37 -20.50 38.22
C TYR A 3 -11.97 -21.46 37.20
N GLN A 4 -12.92 -22.28 37.60
CA GLN A 4 -13.77 -23.04 36.68
C GLN A 4 -14.96 -22.18 36.26
N ILE A 5 -15.20 -21.99 34.96
CA ILE A 5 -16.24 -21.15 34.36
C ILE A 5 -16.96 -21.97 33.29
N GLY A 6 -18.00 -22.72 33.70
CA GLY A 6 -18.63 -23.69 32.82
C GLY A 6 -17.61 -24.75 32.37
N PRO A 7 -17.44 -25.02 31.06
CA PRO A 7 -16.45 -25.98 30.57
C PRO A 7 -15.01 -25.46 30.63
N TRP A 8 -14.79 -24.15 30.79
CA TRP A 8 -13.45 -23.55 30.77
C TRP A 8 -12.83 -23.47 32.16
N GLN A 9 -11.55 -23.82 32.26
CA GLN A 9 -10.69 -23.50 33.38
C GLN A 9 -9.85 -22.26 33.04
N PHE A 10 -10.06 -21.17 33.75
CA PHE A 10 -9.27 -19.95 33.62
C PHE A 10 -8.03 -20.02 34.52
N ILE A 11 -6.86 -19.91 33.91
CA ILE A 11 -5.54 -19.96 34.56
C ILE A 11 -4.95 -18.55 34.56
N SER A 12 -5.19 -17.82 35.65
CA SER A 12 -4.93 -16.38 35.71
C SER A 12 -3.45 -15.99 35.60
N ASN A 13 -2.51 -16.85 35.99
CA ASN A 13 -1.07 -16.57 35.89
C ASN A 13 -0.50 -16.78 34.48
N ARG A 14 -1.20 -17.55 33.64
CA ARG A 14 -0.84 -17.78 32.24
C ARG A 14 -1.70 -16.97 31.26
N CYS A 15 -2.71 -16.23 31.74
CA CYS A 15 -3.68 -15.50 30.91
C CYS A 15 -4.42 -16.39 29.89
N VAL A 16 -4.62 -17.67 30.20
CA VAL A 16 -5.30 -18.63 29.30
C VAL A 16 -6.59 -19.18 29.88
N ILE A 17 -7.51 -19.56 29.01
CA ILE A 17 -8.63 -20.47 29.31
C ILE A 17 -8.36 -21.84 28.66
N THR A 18 -8.56 -22.91 29.41
CA THR A 18 -8.30 -24.29 28.99
C THR A 18 -9.53 -25.16 29.18
N SER A 19 -9.83 -26.04 28.23
CA SER A 19 -10.85 -27.09 28.38
C SER A 19 -10.46 -28.29 27.51
N ASN A 20 -10.19 -29.44 28.14
CA ASN A 20 -9.63 -30.62 27.46
C ASN A 20 -8.38 -30.23 26.63
N ASP A 21 -8.36 -30.51 25.32
CA ASP A 21 -7.27 -30.18 24.39
C ASP A 21 -7.33 -28.74 23.83
N LEU A 22 -8.29 -27.91 24.27
CA LEU A 22 -8.42 -26.52 23.83
C LEU A 22 -7.74 -25.59 24.82
N GLU A 23 -6.73 -24.85 24.37
CA GLU A 23 -6.12 -23.73 25.09
C GLU A 23 -6.29 -22.45 24.26
N ARG A 24 -6.74 -21.37 24.90
CA ARG A 24 -6.87 -20.04 24.27
C ARG A 24 -6.27 -18.98 25.18
N GLU A 25 -5.36 -18.19 24.61
CA GLU A 25 -4.79 -17.02 25.27
C GLU A 25 -5.78 -15.85 25.22
N LEU A 26 -5.88 -15.11 26.32
CA LEU A 26 -6.72 -13.94 26.46
C LEU A 26 -5.86 -12.68 26.51
N ASP A 27 -6.21 -11.69 25.70
CA ASP A 27 -5.61 -10.36 25.80
C ASP A 27 -5.79 -9.77 27.20
N PRO A 28 -4.89 -8.88 27.66
CA PRO A 28 -4.95 -8.29 29.02
C PRO A 28 -6.30 -7.64 29.37
N LEU A 29 -6.96 -7.02 28.39
CA LEU A 29 -8.29 -6.43 28.58
C LEU A 29 -9.37 -7.49 28.79
N LEU A 30 -9.30 -8.61 28.05
CA LEU A 30 -10.22 -9.73 28.18
C LEU A 30 -10.02 -10.45 29.52
N VAL A 31 -8.78 -10.56 29.99
CA VAL A 31 -8.45 -11.05 31.33
C VAL A 31 -9.09 -10.18 32.41
N LYS A 32 -8.91 -8.85 32.33
CA LYS A 32 -9.53 -7.90 33.28
C LYS A 32 -11.06 -8.00 33.26
N LEU A 33 -11.67 -8.08 32.07
CA LEU A 33 -13.11 -8.27 31.92
C LEU A 33 -13.59 -9.57 32.55
N LEU A 34 -12.92 -10.69 32.25
CA LEU A 34 -13.28 -12.01 32.75
C LEU A 34 -13.16 -12.05 34.28
N LEU A 35 -12.08 -11.53 34.85
CA LEU A 35 -11.91 -11.39 36.30
C LEU A 35 -13.00 -10.51 36.93
N HIS A 36 -13.38 -9.41 36.29
CA HIS A 36 -14.46 -8.56 36.78
C HIS A 36 -15.81 -9.30 36.81
N PHE A 37 -16.10 -10.08 35.76
CA PHE A 37 -17.30 -10.90 35.71
C PHE A 37 -17.28 -12.09 36.69
N ILE A 38 -16.10 -12.69 36.92
CA ILE A 38 -15.92 -13.74 37.94
C ILE A 38 -16.20 -13.18 39.34
N GLY A 39 -15.77 -11.94 39.61
CA GLY A 39 -16.02 -11.26 40.88
C GLY A 39 -17.49 -10.84 41.10
N LYS A 40 -18.32 -10.89 40.05
CA LYS A 40 -19.75 -10.51 40.08
C LYS A 40 -20.61 -11.55 39.33
N PRO A 41 -20.60 -12.83 39.75
CA PRO A 41 -21.25 -13.89 39.00
C PRO A 41 -22.78 -13.71 39.04
N GLN A 42 -23.43 -13.96 37.91
CA GLN A 42 -24.89 -13.82 37.74
C GLN A 42 -25.47 -12.43 38.02
N GLN A 43 -24.63 -11.41 38.24
CA GLN A 43 -25.05 -10.02 38.39
C GLN A 43 -24.93 -9.27 37.07
N ILE A 44 -25.83 -8.30 36.84
CA ILE A 44 -25.75 -7.41 35.69
C ILE A 44 -24.71 -6.34 35.98
N VAL A 45 -23.60 -6.38 35.25
CA VAL A 45 -22.57 -5.34 35.26
C VAL A 45 -22.93 -4.30 34.21
N SER A 46 -23.15 -3.05 34.66
CA SER A 46 -23.47 -1.93 33.78
C SER A 46 -22.28 -1.52 32.93
N ARG A 47 -22.54 -0.83 31.80
CA ARG A 47 -21.47 -0.28 30.95
C ARG A 47 -20.58 0.69 31.73
N GLN A 48 -21.18 1.59 32.51
CA GLN A 48 -20.46 2.55 33.34
C GLN A 48 -19.52 1.85 34.33
N THR A 49 -20.01 0.78 34.99
CA THR A 49 -19.19 -0.02 35.91
C THR A 49 -18.01 -0.69 35.20
N LEU A 50 -18.20 -1.17 33.96
CA LEU A 50 -17.10 -1.69 33.15
C LEU A 50 -16.08 -0.59 32.83
N VAL A 51 -16.52 0.60 32.43
CA VAL A 51 -15.62 1.74 32.16
C VAL A 51 -14.76 2.05 33.40
N GLU A 52 -15.38 2.18 34.57
CA GLU A 52 -14.69 2.53 35.82
C GLU A 52 -13.73 1.45 36.31
N SER A 53 -14.13 0.17 36.25
CA SER A 53 -13.38 -0.92 36.90
C SER A 53 -12.42 -1.67 35.99
N VAL A 54 -12.68 -1.71 34.68
CA VAL A 54 -11.88 -2.47 33.70
C VAL A 54 -11.00 -1.53 32.88
N TRP A 55 -11.56 -0.45 32.35
CA TRP A 55 -10.82 0.52 31.54
C TRP A 55 -10.12 1.60 32.37
N GLN A 56 -10.69 2.00 33.51
CA GLN A 56 -10.14 3.04 34.40
C GLN A 56 -9.88 4.38 33.67
N GLN A 57 -10.78 4.75 32.76
CA GLN A 57 -10.72 5.99 31.96
C GLN A 57 -11.98 6.83 32.20
N SER A 58 -11.90 8.15 31.96
CA SER A 58 -13.02 9.08 32.13
C SER A 58 -14.16 8.83 31.13
N PHE A 59 -13.84 8.31 29.95
CA PHE A 59 -14.83 7.97 28.91
C PHE A 59 -14.29 6.85 28.01
N VAL A 60 -15.16 5.91 27.64
CA VAL A 60 -14.87 4.84 26.67
C VAL A 60 -16.08 4.72 25.75
N ASP A 61 -15.85 4.73 24.45
CA ASP A 61 -16.90 4.61 23.43
C ASP A 61 -17.67 3.28 23.54
N ASP A 62 -18.99 3.32 23.33
CA ASP A 62 -19.87 2.14 23.41
C ASP A 62 -19.46 1.04 22.42
N ASN A 63 -18.91 1.38 21.25
CA ASN A 63 -18.42 0.40 20.29
C ASN A 63 -17.18 -0.33 20.81
N ALA A 64 -16.33 0.33 21.60
CA ALA A 64 -15.17 -0.32 22.22
C ALA A 64 -15.60 -1.35 23.27
N ILE A 65 -16.61 -1.03 24.08
CA ILE A 65 -17.21 -1.96 25.05
C ILE A 65 -17.86 -3.14 24.31
N ASN A 66 -18.64 -2.86 23.25
CA ASN A 66 -19.31 -3.90 22.47
C ASN A 66 -18.30 -4.85 21.79
N ARG A 67 -17.20 -4.30 21.25
CA ARG A 67 -16.13 -5.10 20.62
C ARG A 67 -15.44 -5.99 21.65
N ALA A 68 -15.05 -5.46 22.81
CA ALA A 68 -14.39 -6.24 23.85
C ALA A 68 -15.29 -7.35 24.40
N ILE A 69 -16.59 -7.09 24.57
CA ILE A 69 -17.58 -8.09 24.98
C ILE A 69 -17.79 -9.16 23.88
N SER A 70 -17.78 -8.76 22.61
CA SER A 70 -17.89 -9.69 21.48
C SER A 70 -16.68 -10.63 21.40
N GLU A 71 -15.47 -10.10 21.57
CA GLU A 71 -14.25 -10.90 21.59
C GLU A 71 -14.22 -11.84 22.81
N LEU A 72 -14.59 -11.37 24.00
CA LEU A 72 -14.68 -12.25 25.17
C LEU A 72 -15.68 -13.40 24.96
N ARG A 73 -16.84 -13.15 24.33
CA ARG A 73 -17.82 -14.20 23.98
C ARG A 73 -17.24 -15.22 23.02
N LYS A 74 -16.54 -14.75 21.99
CA LYS A 74 -15.91 -15.62 21.00
C LYS A 74 -14.88 -16.55 21.68
N GLN A 75 -14.05 -15.99 22.56
CA GLN A 75 -13.09 -16.77 23.33
C GLN A 75 -13.76 -17.77 24.28
N LEU A 76 -14.88 -17.41 24.90
CA LEU A 76 -15.64 -18.28 25.79
C LEU A 76 -16.57 -19.30 25.07
N THR A 77 -16.63 -19.30 23.74
CA THR A 77 -17.48 -20.23 22.99
C THR A 77 -16.89 -21.65 23.01
N HIS A 78 -17.66 -22.64 23.47
CA HIS A 78 -17.20 -24.02 23.63
C HIS A 78 -18.03 -25.01 22.78
N PRO A 79 -17.42 -26.02 22.12
CA PRO A 79 -18.15 -26.97 21.27
C PRO A 79 -19.26 -27.76 21.99
N THR A 80 -19.08 -28.05 23.28
CA THR A 80 -20.04 -28.82 24.09
C THR A 80 -21.09 -27.96 24.79
N GLU A 81 -20.89 -26.64 24.90
CA GLU A 81 -21.78 -25.72 25.60
C GLU A 81 -22.40 -24.75 24.60
N LYS A 82 -23.66 -25.01 24.21
CA LYS A 82 -24.38 -24.18 23.23
C LYS A 82 -24.94 -22.90 23.87
N ALA A 83 -25.10 -22.84 25.19
CA ALA A 83 -25.61 -21.65 25.86
C ALA A 83 -24.50 -20.59 26.00
N PRO A 84 -24.79 -19.30 25.77
CA PRO A 84 -23.79 -18.25 25.91
C PRO A 84 -23.41 -18.05 27.39
N LEU A 85 -22.11 -18.18 27.69
CA LEU A 85 -21.57 -17.93 29.03
C LEU A 85 -21.66 -16.45 29.45
N LEU A 86 -21.73 -15.52 28.48
CA LEU A 86 -21.85 -14.08 28.72
C LEU A 86 -23.10 -13.50 28.04
N LYS A 87 -24.12 -13.13 28.83
CA LYS A 87 -25.43 -12.66 28.35
C LYS A 87 -25.49 -11.14 28.23
N THR A 88 -26.09 -10.62 27.14
CA THR A 88 -26.46 -9.20 27.02
C THR A 88 -27.83 -8.96 27.63
N HIS A 89 -27.95 -7.92 28.46
CA HIS A 89 -29.22 -7.36 28.91
C HIS A 89 -29.40 -6.00 28.26
N TYR A 90 -30.36 -5.88 27.35
CA TYR A 90 -30.61 -4.66 26.58
C TYR A 90 -30.75 -3.44 27.50
N ARG A 91 -29.99 -2.37 27.21
CA ARG A 91 -29.86 -1.12 28.00
C ARG A 91 -29.38 -1.26 29.46
N LYS A 92 -29.19 -2.47 29.99
CA LYS A 92 -28.78 -2.69 31.39
C LYS A 92 -27.31 -3.08 31.56
N GLY A 93 -26.75 -3.89 30.64
CA GLY A 93 -25.35 -4.32 30.72
C GLY A 93 -25.15 -5.80 30.40
N TYR A 94 -24.20 -6.44 31.06
CA TYR A 94 -23.75 -7.81 30.76
C TYR A 94 -23.62 -8.65 32.02
N SER A 95 -23.85 -9.96 31.93
CA SER A 95 -23.72 -10.87 33.08
C SER A 95 -23.09 -12.20 32.68
N LEU A 96 -22.23 -12.74 33.54
CA LEU A 96 -21.77 -14.12 33.46
C LEU A 96 -22.90 -15.05 33.91
N THR A 97 -23.27 -16.03 33.08
CA THR A 97 -24.44 -16.90 33.33
C THR A 97 -24.15 -18.04 34.29
N VAL A 98 -22.88 -18.39 34.46
CA VAL A 98 -22.41 -19.50 35.32
C VAL A 98 -21.80 -18.98 36.62
N MET A 99 -21.90 -19.78 37.68
CA MET A 99 -21.20 -19.55 38.94
C MET A 99 -19.76 -20.09 38.84
N PRO A 100 -18.72 -19.24 38.92
CA PRO A 100 -17.34 -19.68 38.85
C PRO A 100 -16.92 -20.39 40.15
N LYS A 101 -16.22 -21.53 40.05
CA LYS A 101 -15.67 -22.25 41.21
C LYS A 101 -14.18 -21.92 41.35
N ASN A 102 -13.75 -21.46 42.53
CA ASN A 102 -12.34 -21.23 42.81
C ASN A 102 -11.63 -22.58 42.97
N LEU A 103 -10.55 -22.78 42.21
CA LEU A 103 -9.68 -23.94 42.30
C LEU A 103 -8.45 -23.56 43.14
N ALA A 104 -8.66 -23.40 44.46
CA ALA A 104 -7.58 -23.25 45.42
C ALA A 104 -7.08 -24.64 45.87
N GLN A 105 -5.77 -24.75 46.05
CA GLN A 105 -4.97 -25.95 46.27
C GLN A 105 -5.57 -26.94 47.30
N THR A 106 -5.65 -28.22 46.92
CA THR A 106 -5.63 -29.34 47.88
C THR A 106 -4.33 -30.10 47.65
N SER A 107 -3.37 -29.89 48.55
CA SER A 107 -2.26 -30.81 48.75
C SER A 107 -2.54 -31.61 50.03
N GLU A 108 -2.55 -32.93 49.87
CA GLU A 108 -2.07 -33.98 50.80
C GLU A 108 -2.88 -34.48 52.02
N ILE A 109 -2.98 -35.82 52.03
CA ILE A 109 -3.11 -36.83 53.11
C ILE A 109 -4.53 -37.21 53.60
N GLU A 110 -4.96 -38.42 53.20
CA GLU A 110 -5.39 -39.50 54.12
C GLU A 110 -5.52 -40.86 53.37
N GLN A 111 -4.66 -41.82 53.73
CA GLN A 111 -4.93 -43.28 53.67
C GLN A 111 -5.75 -43.67 54.93
N PRO A 112 -6.29 -44.91 55.14
CA PRO A 112 -6.23 -46.15 54.33
C PRO A 112 -7.60 -46.88 54.16
N ALA A 113 -7.66 -47.90 53.29
CA ALA A 113 -8.13 -49.28 53.59
C ALA A 113 -8.70 -50.05 52.36
N SER A 114 -8.08 -51.21 52.10
CA SER A 114 -8.71 -52.52 51.79
C SER A 114 -9.57 -52.71 50.52
N SER A 115 -9.01 -53.36 49.50
CA SER A 115 -9.23 -54.80 49.20
C SER A 115 -8.48 -55.28 47.93
N LEU A 116 -7.67 -56.32 48.09
CA LEU A 116 -7.02 -57.21 47.09
C LEU A 116 -8.01 -58.30 46.59
N PRO A 117 -7.66 -59.29 45.73
CA PRO A 117 -6.41 -59.58 44.98
C PRO A 117 -6.65 -59.80 43.45
N GLU A 118 -5.69 -59.99 42.56
CA GLU A 118 -4.85 -61.20 42.35
C GLU A 118 -3.70 -60.90 41.35
N THR A 119 -2.44 -61.06 41.80
CA THR A 119 -1.46 -62.12 41.42
C THR A 119 -0.79 -61.86 40.04
N THR A 120 0.53 -61.85 39.83
CA THR A 120 1.57 -62.79 40.31
C THR A 120 2.97 -62.27 39.90
N ILE A 121 3.88 -62.15 40.89
CA ILE A 121 5.31 -62.58 40.91
C ILE A 121 6.30 -61.87 39.97
N MET A 122 7.19 -61.01 40.50
CA MET A 122 8.49 -61.28 41.18
C MET A 122 9.64 -61.50 40.17
N ASN A 123 10.89 -61.09 40.37
CA ASN A 123 11.56 -60.32 41.41
C ASN A 123 13.02 -60.09 40.93
N THR A 124 13.59 -58.88 41.05
CA THR A 124 14.51 -58.40 42.11
C THR A 124 15.95 -58.97 42.00
N VAL A 125 16.99 -58.15 41.82
CA VAL A 125 17.73 -57.35 42.84
C VAL A 125 19.08 -57.99 43.10
N ASN A 126 20.19 -57.25 43.00
CA ASN A 126 20.83 -56.65 44.19
C ASN A 126 22.11 -55.87 43.87
N GLU A 127 22.31 -54.86 44.70
CA GLU A 127 23.51 -54.05 44.88
C GLU A 127 24.68 -54.88 45.44
N ASN A 128 25.92 -54.43 45.22
CA ASN A 128 26.81 -53.87 46.28
C ASN A 128 28.31 -53.94 45.95
N PHE A 129 29.00 -52.86 46.34
CA PHE A 129 30.39 -52.71 46.82
C PHE A 129 31.53 -53.58 46.25
N ALA A 130 32.62 -52.93 45.80
CA ALA A 130 33.90 -52.89 46.56
C ALA A 130 35.11 -52.43 45.70
N ASN A 131 35.84 -51.46 46.27
CA ASN A 131 37.30 -51.37 46.45
C ASN A 131 38.30 -51.74 45.33
N THR A 132 39.08 -50.72 44.95
CA THR A 132 40.55 -50.61 45.06
C THR A 132 41.41 -51.88 44.95
N ILE A 133 42.37 -51.90 44.01
CA ILE A 133 43.84 -51.98 44.24
C ILE A 133 44.61 -52.28 42.92
N ILE A 134 45.49 -51.33 42.56
CA ILE A 134 46.91 -51.45 42.13
C ILE A 134 47.31 -52.52 41.08
N SER A 135 47.83 -52.08 39.93
CA SER A 135 49.27 -52.20 39.57
C SER A 135 49.56 -51.92 38.08
N THR A 136 50.57 -51.09 37.89
CA THR A 136 51.30 -50.70 36.67
C THR A 136 52.19 -51.85 36.11
N PRO A 137 53.13 -51.63 35.17
CA PRO A 137 53.02 -51.18 33.77
C PRO A 137 53.89 -52.07 32.82
N VAL A 138 53.73 -52.04 31.49
CA VAL A 138 54.86 -52.31 30.55
C VAL A 138 54.74 -51.43 29.30
N LYS A 139 55.89 -50.84 28.94
CA LYS A 139 56.13 -49.84 27.89
C LYS A 139 56.40 -50.46 26.51
N ASN A 140 56.09 -49.65 25.48
CA ASN A 140 56.77 -49.48 24.17
C ASN A 140 56.58 -50.59 23.13
N LYS A 141 56.38 -50.35 21.82
CA LYS A 141 56.38 -49.21 20.87
C LYS A 141 55.64 -49.76 19.63
N THR A 142 54.86 -49.01 18.85
CA THR A 142 55.42 -48.36 17.64
C THR A 142 54.49 -47.27 17.09
N ILE A 143 55.10 -46.12 16.85
CA ILE A 143 54.58 -44.91 16.22
C ILE A 143 54.67 -45.10 14.71
N LYS A 144 53.53 -45.11 14.00
CA LYS A 144 53.44 -44.71 12.57
C LYS A 144 52.02 -44.54 12.00
N LYS A 145 51.01 -44.22 12.83
CA LYS A 145 49.66 -43.84 12.35
C LYS A 145 49.03 -42.62 13.03
N PHE A 146 49.69 -41.96 13.99
CA PHE A 146 49.05 -40.88 14.76
C PHE A 146 49.03 -39.51 14.05
N TRP A 147 50.00 -39.22 13.17
CA TRP A 147 50.12 -37.89 12.55
C TRP A 147 49.02 -37.59 11.54
N VAL A 148 48.51 -38.61 10.83
CA VAL A 148 47.38 -38.47 9.90
C VAL A 148 46.10 -38.15 10.67
N TYR A 149 45.84 -38.80 11.81
CA TYR A 149 44.68 -38.50 12.64
C TYR A 149 44.80 -37.15 13.34
N SER A 150 46.00 -36.73 13.76
CA SER A 150 46.20 -35.38 14.33
C SER A 150 45.95 -34.27 13.29
N ILE A 151 46.38 -34.44 12.05
CA ILE A 151 46.08 -33.47 10.97
C ILE A 151 44.58 -33.45 10.68
N LEU A 152 43.91 -34.62 10.65
CA LEU A 152 42.49 -34.70 10.38
C LEU A 152 41.64 -34.06 11.50
N VAL A 153 42.06 -34.20 12.76
CA VAL A 153 41.43 -33.53 13.91
C VAL A 153 41.66 -32.02 13.89
N ILE A 154 42.86 -31.55 13.52
CA ILE A 154 43.14 -30.12 13.38
C ILE A 154 42.32 -29.52 12.23
N VAL A 155 42.23 -30.19 11.08
CA VAL A 155 41.39 -29.75 9.96
C VAL A 155 39.91 -29.73 10.36
N CYS A 156 39.44 -30.72 11.12
CA CYS A 156 38.07 -30.76 11.62
C CYS A 156 37.79 -29.65 12.64
N LEU A 157 38.75 -29.34 13.53
CA LEU A 157 38.68 -28.20 14.45
C LEU A 157 38.70 -26.86 13.71
N CYS A 158 39.54 -26.70 12.70
CA CYS A 158 39.58 -25.51 11.87
C CYS A 158 38.29 -25.35 11.06
N LEU A 159 37.71 -26.44 10.55
CA LEU A 159 36.40 -26.43 9.89
C LEU A 159 35.28 -26.10 10.87
N LEU A 160 35.31 -26.61 12.10
CA LEU A 160 34.33 -26.28 13.16
C LEU A 160 34.44 -24.82 13.59
N VAL A 161 35.65 -24.29 13.71
CA VAL A 161 35.89 -22.87 14.01
C VAL A 161 35.47 -22.00 12.83
N TRP A 162 35.78 -22.40 11.60
CA TRP A 162 35.37 -21.68 10.39
C TRP A 162 33.85 -21.69 10.22
N PHE A 163 33.20 -22.84 10.47
CA PHE A 163 31.74 -22.98 10.47
C PHE A 163 31.13 -22.16 11.62
N GLY A 164 31.69 -22.22 12.82
CA GLY A 164 31.30 -21.38 13.95
C GLY A 164 31.38 -19.89 13.64
N LEU A 165 32.50 -19.43 13.05
CA LEU A 165 32.67 -18.04 12.61
C LEU A 165 31.73 -17.66 11.45
N PHE A 166 31.41 -18.60 10.56
CA PHE A 166 30.44 -18.40 9.49
C PHE A 166 29.02 -18.18 10.05
N PHE A 167 28.62 -18.94 11.08
CA PHE A 167 27.33 -18.77 11.74
C PHE A 167 27.29 -17.54 12.67
N ILE A 168 28.39 -17.21 13.36
CA ILE A 168 28.47 -16.00 14.21
C ILE A 168 28.44 -14.72 13.36
N ASN A 169 28.95 -14.75 12.13
CA ASN A 169 28.92 -13.61 11.18
C ASN A 169 27.75 -13.65 10.19
N THR A 170 26.77 -14.55 10.37
CA THR A 170 25.50 -14.34 9.67
C THR A 170 24.84 -13.11 10.30
N PRO A 171 24.62 -12.01 9.55
CA PRO A 171 23.84 -10.91 10.08
C PRO A 171 22.48 -11.49 10.43
N SER A 172 22.19 -11.56 11.74
CA SER A 172 20.90 -11.97 12.27
C SER A 172 19.82 -11.31 11.42
N ALA A 173 18.96 -12.12 10.80
CA ALA A 173 17.81 -11.63 10.08
C ALA A 173 17.01 -10.80 11.08
N GLY A 174 17.13 -9.46 10.98
CA GLY A 174 16.62 -8.56 12.00
C GLY A 174 15.16 -8.86 12.29
N ASN A 175 14.86 -9.28 13.52
CA ASN A 175 13.49 -9.52 13.97
C ASN A 175 12.68 -8.26 13.69
N ILE A 176 11.73 -8.34 12.75
CA ILE A 176 10.82 -7.24 12.44
C ILE A 176 9.87 -7.13 13.63
N LYS A 177 10.06 -6.11 14.49
CA LYS A 177 9.17 -5.85 15.62
C LYS A 177 7.88 -5.26 15.06
N GLN A 178 6.75 -5.93 15.29
CA GLN A 178 5.44 -5.39 14.96
C GLN A 178 5.04 -4.37 16.03
N ILE A 179 4.56 -3.20 15.60
CA ILE A 179 4.05 -2.15 16.48
C ILE A 179 2.61 -1.83 16.13
N THR A 180 1.80 -1.54 17.15
CA THR A 180 0.45 -1.02 16.96
C THR A 180 0.52 0.49 17.02
N VAL A 181 -0.04 1.17 16.01
CA VAL A 181 -0.13 2.63 16.00
C VAL A 181 -1.56 3.07 16.32
N ASN A 182 -1.68 4.14 17.09
CA ASN A 182 -2.92 4.90 17.11
C ASN A 182 -3.00 5.74 15.83
N LYS A 183 -4.19 5.87 15.24
CA LYS A 183 -4.42 6.64 14.01
C LYS A 183 -5.58 7.60 14.24
N VAL A 184 -5.33 8.90 14.12
CA VAL A 184 -6.31 9.96 14.36
C VAL A 184 -6.31 10.93 13.18
N ALA A 185 -7.48 11.39 12.76
CA ALA A 185 -7.58 12.43 11.74
C ALA A 185 -7.14 13.76 12.33
N SER A 186 -6.27 14.47 11.61
CA SER A 186 -5.69 15.74 12.05
C SER A 186 -6.28 16.94 11.34
N THR A 187 -7.06 16.73 10.28
CA THR A 187 -7.62 17.77 9.39
C THR A 187 -8.96 17.25 8.83
N TRP A 188 -9.83 18.15 8.33
CA TRP A 188 -11.22 17.84 8.00
C TRP A 188 -11.80 18.67 6.85
N ASN A 189 -10.98 19.31 6.02
CA ASN A 189 -11.50 20.04 4.86
C ASN A 189 -11.97 19.07 3.78
N ILE A 190 -13.04 19.47 3.08
CA ILE A 190 -13.55 18.72 1.93
C ILE A 190 -12.49 18.78 0.82
N GLY A 191 -12.10 17.62 0.30
CA GLY A 191 -11.11 17.46 -0.75
C GLY A 191 -9.96 16.56 -0.33
N SER A 192 -8.97 16.39 -1.20
CA SER A 192 -7.84 15.52 -0.90
C SER A 192 -6.74 16.29 -0.17
N GLU A 193 -6.64 16.15 1.16
CA GLU A 193 -5.56 16.73 1.94
C GLU A 193 -4.26 15.90 1.82
N VAL A 194 -3.20 16.54 1.34
CA VAL A 194 -1.91 15.93 0.97
C VAL A 194 -0.72 16.80 1.41
N HIS A 195 0.47 16.22 1.33
CA HIS A 195 1.76 16.87 1.57
C HIS A 195 1.80 17.62 2.93
N PRO A 196 1.65 16.91 4.05
CA PRO A 196 1.81 17.51 5.36
C PRO A 196 3.26 17.95 5.57
N GLU A 197 3.43 19.13 6.15
CA GLU A 197 4.70 19.73 6.52
C GLU A 197 4.59 20.33 7.92
N ILE A 198 5.51 19.99 8.82
CA ILE A 198 5.48 20.48 10.20
C ILE A 198 6.53 21.60 10.41
N SER A 199 6.15 22.66 11.11
CA SER A 199 7.08 23.74 11.46
C SER A 199 8.22 23.23 12.34
N SER A 200 9.38 23.91 12.32
CA SER A 200 10.56 23.49 13.11
C SER A 200 10.28 23.41 14.61
N ASP A 201 9.44 24.29 15.14
CA ASP A 201 9.01 24.33 16.55
C ASP A 201 7.83 23.37 16.86
N LYS A 202 7.38 22.63 15.84
CA LYS A 202 6.31 21.62 15.93
C LYS A 202 4.95 22.17 16.38
N GLN A 203 4.72 23.48 16.24
CA GLN A 203 3.47 24.15 16.62
C GLN A 203 2.44 24.20 15.48
N TYR A 204 2.90 24.13 14.23
CA TYR A 204 2.05 24.33 13.06
C TYR A 204 2.19 23.18 12.06
N LEU A 205 1.07 22.80 11.47
CA LEU A 205 0.98 21.86 10.36
C LEU A 205 0.52 22.63 9.12
N ALA A 206 1.33 22.59 8.07
CA ALA A 206 0.99 23.07 6.74
C ALA A 206 0.61 21.88 5.86
N TYR A 207 -0.37 22.04 4.98
CA TYR A 207 -0.76 21.00 4.03
C TYR A 207 -1.46 21.58 2.80
N THR A 208 -1.52 20.80 1.74
CA THR A 208 -2.24 21.13 0.51
C THR A 208 -3.57 20.39 0.48
N ASN A 209 -4.65 21.03 0.06
CA ASN A 209 -5.94 20.40 -0.19
C ASN A 209 -6.28 20.52 -1.68
N VAL A 210 -6.59 19.39 -2.32
CA VAL A 210 -6.91 19.32 -3.75
C VAL A 210 -8.42 19.21 -3.91
N GLU A 211 -9.02 20.16 -4.63
CA GLU A 211 -10.45 20.12 -4.92
C GLU A 211 -10.82 18.97 -5.87
N PRO A 212 -11.86 18.16 -5.55
CA PRO A 212 -12.22 16.98 -6.34
C PRO A 212 -12.66 17.24 -7.80
N GLU A 213 -13.28 18.39 -8.08
CA GLU A 213 -13.89 18.67 -9.39
C GLU A 213 -13.00 19.49 -10.33
N GLY A 214 -12.08 20.29 -9.78
CA GLY A 214 -11.23 21.20 -10.56
C GLY A 214 -9.74 20.85 -10.59
N ASP A 215 -9.30 19.86 -9.81
CA ASP A 215 -7.86 19.62 -9.51
C ASP A 215 -7.17 20.93 -9.08
N PHE A 216 -7.90 21.73 -8.30
CA PHE A 216 -7.49 23.05 -7.85
C PHE A 216 -6.87 22.94 -6.47
N ASN A 217 -5.62 23.41 -6.34
CA ASN A 217 -4.87 23.29 -5.09
C ASN A 217 -5.06 24.52 -4.19
N ARG A 218 -5.34 24.24 -2.93
CA ARG A 218 -5.37 25.21 -1.83
C ARG A 218 -4.33 24.84 -0.79
N ALA A 219 -3.83 25.83 -0.06
CA ALA A 219 -2.85 25.63 1.01
C ALA A 219 -3.43 26.07 2.35
N PHE A 220 -3.25 25.26 3.38
CA PHE A 220 -3.80 25.51 4.71
C PHE A 220 -2.70 25.41 5.77
N ILE A 221 -2.82 26.26 6.80
CA ILE A 221 -1.97 26.22 7.99
C ILE A 221 -2.85 26.03 9.21
N LYS A 222 -2.52 25.03 10.01
CA LYS A 222 -3.22 24.67 11.23
C LYS A 222 -2.28 24.75 12.43
N ARG A 223 -2.67 25.50 13.45
CA ARG A 223 -1.99 25.51 14.75
C ARG A 223 -2.46 24.30 15.56
N LEU A 224 -1.51 23.50 16.02
CA LEU A 224 -1.81 22.20 16.65
C LEU A 224 -2.36 22.34 18.08
N SER A 225 -2.05 23.42 18.78
CA SER A 225 -2.46 23.62 20.18
C SER A 225 -3.95 23.89 20.36
N ASP A 226 -4.56 24.68 19.49
CA ASP A 226 -5.97 25.07 19.54
C ASP A 226 -6.76 24.70 18.29
N GLN A 227 -6.12 23.98 17.36
CA GLN A 227 -6.69 23.52 16.09
C GLN A 227 -7.13 24.66 15.16
N ARG A 228 -6.73 25.91 15.44
CA ARG A 228 -7.07 27.07 14.60
C ARG A 228 -6.41 26.94 13.23
N GLU A 229 -7.16 27.24 12.19
CA GLU A 229 -6.74 27.05 10.81
C GLU A 229 -6.98 28.32 9.97
N VAL A 230 -6.09 28.55 9.00
CA VAL A 230 -6.21 29.61 7.99
C VAL A 230 -5.84 29.08 6.61
N GLU A 231 -6.54 29.55 5.58
CA GLU A 231 -6.21 29.29 4.17
C GLU A 231 -5.19 30.33 3.69
N LEU A 232 -4.13 29.88 3.03
CA LEU A 232 -3.18 30.75 2.35
C LEU A 232 -3.62 30.93 0.90
N THR A 233 -3.62 32.17 0.43
CA THR A 233 -4.05 32.50 -0.93
C THR A 233 -3.01 33.38 -1.62
N TYR A 234 -2.93 33.26 -2.94
CA TYR A 234 -2.14 34.15 -3.79
C TYR A 234 -2.98 34.58 -4.99
N PRO A 235 -3.33 35.88 -5.13
CA PRO A 235 -4.37 36.33 -6.05
C PRO A 235 -4.19 35.86 -7.50
N GLY A 236 -5.16 35.09 -8.01
CA GLY A 236 -5.15 34.58 -9.38
C GLY A 236 -4.34 33.29 -9.59
N PHE A 237 -3.81 32.69 -8.52
CA PHE A 237 -3.07 31.44 -8.56
C PHE A 237 -3.72 30.40 -7.64
N GLN A 238 -3.64 29.13 -8.03
CA GLN A 238 -3.77 28.03 -7.07
C GLN A 238 -2.44 27.87 -6.34
N VAL A 239 -2.48 27.39 -5.09
CA VAL A 239 -1.29 27.29 -4.25
C VAL A 239 -1.15 25.92 -3.61
N SER A 240 0.09 25.43 -3.55
CA SER A 240 0.44 24.18 -2.88
C SER A 240 1.59 24.42 -1.90
N VAL A 241 1.52 23.77 -0.75
CA VAL A 241 2.60 23.81 0.24
C VAL A 241 3.82 23.08 -0.31
N LEU A 242 5.00 23.72 -0.22
CA LEU A 242 6.29 23.09 -0.53
C LEU A 242 7.07 22.76 0.74
N SER A 243 7.28 23.73 1.62
CA SER A 243 8.00 23.53 2.89
C SER A 243 7.79 24.69 3.85
N TRP A 244 8.19 24.51 5.10
CA TRP A 244 8.50 25.64 5.98
C TRP A 244 9.86 26.24 5.62
N GLN A 245 10.05 27.54 5.86
CA GLN A 245 11.37 28.11 5.95
C GLN A 245 12.04 27.58 7.22
N LEU A 246 13.29 27.14 7.11
CA LEU A 246 14.00 26.50 8.22
C LEU A 246 14.02 27.41 9.47
N ASN A 247 13.50 26.91 10.58
CA ASN A 247 13.49 27.59 11.89
C ASN A 247 12.78 28.95 11.92
N GLN A 248 11.86 29.21 10.98
CA GLN A 248 11.04 30.42 10.91
C GLN A 248 9.56 30.07 10.79
N HIS A 249 8.68 31.01 11.14
CA HIS A 249 7.23 30.90 10.90
C HIS A 249 6.87 31.46 9.53
N ALA A 250 7.50 30.95 8.48
CA ALA A 250 7.17 31.29 7.10
C ALA A 250 7.04 30.03 6.26
N VAL A 251 6.12 30.02 5.30
CA VAL A 251 5.81 28.85 4.47
C VAL A 251 6.07 29.15 3.01
N LEU A 252 6.85 28.29 2.37
CA LEU A 252 7.08 28.31 0.94
C LEU A 252 5.93 27.61 0.23
N LEU A 253 5.32 28.32 -0.71
CA LEU A 253 4.24 27.85 -1.56
C LEU A 253 4.70 27.80 -3.02
N GLN A 254 4.19 26.83 -3.75
CA GLN A 254 4.14 26.85 -5.19
C GLN A 254 2.83 27.52 -5.62
N ALA A 255 2.92 28.68 -6.26
CA ALA A 255 1.78 29.36 -6.87
C ALA A 255 1.75 29.07 -8.37
N THR A 256 0.63 28.53 -8.88
CA THR A 256 0.47 28.26 -10.33
C THR A 256 -0.78 28.90 -10.90
N ASN A 257 -0.66 29.47 -12.10
CA ASN A 257 -1.77 29.95 -12.89
C ASN A 257 -1.73 29.22 -14.23
N LEU A 258 -2.55 28.18 -14.35
CA LEU A 258 -2.57 27.32 -15.54
C LEU A 258 -3.10 28.05 -16.78
N LYS A 259 -4.04 28.99 -16.62
CA LYS A 259 -4.60 29.78 -17.74
C LYS A 259 -3.53 30.67 -18.37
N GLN A 260 -2.68 31.28 -17.55
CA GLN A 260 -1.60 32.17 -18.00
C GLN A 260 -0.27 31.46 -18.18
N GLN A 261 -0.21 30.15 -17.92
CA GLN A 261 1.01 29.35 -17.94
C GLN A 261 2.13 29.95 -17.05
N GLN A 262 1.78 30.41 -15.84
CA GLN A 262 2.73 30.97 -14.88
C GLN A 262 2.93 30.07 -13.66
N CYS A 263 4.16 30.01 -13.15
CA CYS A 263 4.52 29.33 -11.91
C CYS A 263 5.52 30.17 -11.13
N GLU A 264 5.24 30.39 -9.86
CA GLU A 264 6.11 31.10 -8.94
C GLU A 264 6.24 30.34 -7.62
N MET A 265 7.40 30.44 -6.99
CA MET A 265 7.62 30.05 -5.60
C MET A 265 7.51 31.32 -4.76
N VAL A 266 6.57 31.33 -3.81
CA VAL A 266 6.28 32.48 -2.96
C VAL A 266 6.40 32.09 -1.50
N LEU A 267 6.90 32.99 -0.66
CA LEU A 267 7.07 32.78 0.77
C LEU A 267 6.06 33.65 1.52
N VAL A 268 5.32 33.04 2.44
CA VAL A 268 4.26 33.70 3.22
C VAL A 268 4.69 33.77 4.69
N ASP A 269 4.68 34.97 5.27
CA ASP A 269 4.98 35.18 6.69
C ASP A 269 3.76 34.85 7.58
N LEU A 270 3.99 34.08 8.65
CA LEU A 270 3.01 33.64 9.63
C LEU A 270 3.46 33.93 11.07
N SER A 271 4.44 34.82 11.24
CA SER A 271 4.96 35.20 12.56
C SER A 271 3.89 35.81 13.50
N GLN A 272 2.80 36.33 12.93
CA GLN A 272 1.64 36.87 13.67
C GLN A 272 0.40 35.98 13.56
N PHE A 273 0.58 34.66 13.36
CA PHE A 273 -0.53 33.72 13.21
C PHE A 273 -1.61 33.95 14.28
N PRO A 274 -2.87 34.16 13.87
CA PRO A 274 -3.49 33.72 12.61
C PRO A 274 -3.55 34.80 11.53
N ILE A 275 -2.92 35.96 11.76
CA ILE A 275 -2.83 37.01 10.74
C ILE A 275 -1.77 36.58 9.73
N ILE A 276 -2.17 36.47 8.46
CA ILE A 276 -1.28 36.17 7.35
C ILE A 276 -0.54 37.47 6.99
N GLY A 277 0.79 37.43 7.05
CA GLY A 277 1.65 38.55 6.73
C GLY A 277 1.90 38.70 5.24
N ASP A 278 2.96 39.43 4.90
CA ASP A 278 3.31 39.72 3.51
C ASP A 278 3.74 38.46 2.75
N VAL A 279 3.42 38.46 1.44
CA VAL A 279 3.82 37.42 0.50
C VAL A 279 4.97 37.93 -0.36
N GLN A 280 6.11 37.24 -0.31
CA GLN A 280 7.28 37.57 -1.11
C GLN A 280 7.51 36.55 -2.22
N ARG A 281 7.64 37.01 -3.47
CA ARG A 281 8.09 36.14 -4.56
C ARG A 281 9.57 35.78 -4.39
N ILE A 282 9.88 34.49 -4.32
CA ILE A 282 11.24 33.96 -4.19
C ILE A 282 11.86 33.73 -5.56
N LYS A 283 11.17 32.99 -6.44
CA LYS A 283 11.71 32.61 -7.76
C LYS A 283 10.58 32.16 -8.70
N LYS A 284 10.77 32.27 -10.02
CA LYS A 284 9.90 31.62 -11.02
C LYS A 284 10.20 30.12 -11.15
N CYS A 285 9.16 29.31 -11.29
CA CYS A 285 9.28 27.86 -11.50
C CYS A 285 8.77 27.43 -12.88
N ASP A 286 9.10 26.20 -13.27
CA ASP A 286 8.55 25.56 -14.47
C ASP A 286 7.27 24.78 -14.12
N LEU A 287 6.18 25.03 -14.85
CA LEU A 287 4.88 24.36 -14.67
C LEU A 287 4.90 22.85 -14.95
N ARG A 288 5.81 22.38 -15.82
CA ARG A 288 5.85 20.98 -16.28
C ARG A 288 6.76 20.10 -15.46
N TYR A 289 7.71 20.71 -14.75
CA TYR A 289 8.85 20.01 -14.14
C TYR A 289 9.03 20.37 -12.66
N THR A 290 7.97 20.90 -12.03
CA THR A 290 8.07 21.40 -10.66
C THR A 290 8.26 20.25 -9.68
N GLY A 291 9.42 20.26 -9.02
CA GLY A 291 9.70 19.40 -7.88
C GLY A 291 9.44 20.12 -6.56
N TYR A 292 10.07 19.62 -5.50
CA TYR A 292 9.96 20.18 -4.16
C TYR A 292 11.09 21.17 -3.91
N ALA A 293 10.90 22.06 -2.94
CA ALA A 293 11.89 23.07 -2.58
C ALA A 293 11.91 23.33 -1.06
N GLN A 294 13.04 23.81 -0.57
CA GLN A 294 13.31 24.16 0.82
C GLN A 294 14.04 25.50 0.88
N VAL A 295 13.66 26.38 1.80
CA VAL A 295 14.35 27.67 2.04
C VAL A 295 15.20 27.57 3.29
N ASP A 296 16.43 28.06 3.22
CA ASP A 296 17.31 28.11 4.40
C ASP A 296 16.84 29.11 5.45
N GLN A 297 17.46 29.06 6.63
CA GLN A 297 17.02 29.85 7.78
C GLN A 297 17.13 31.36 7.56
N ARG A 298 18.09 31.80 6.75
CA ARG A 298 18.35 33.23 6.51
C ARG A 298 17.66 33.77 5.26
N ARG A 299 17.01 32.92 4.46
CA ARG A 299 16.43 33.27 3.16
C ARG A 299 17.50 33.77 2.18
N GLU A 300 18.69 33.20 2.27
CA GLU A 300 19.80 33.48 1.33
C GLU A 300 19.74 32.51 0.15
N HIS A 301 19.30 31.27 0.40
CA HIS A 301 19.28 30.21 -0.60
C HIS A 301 17.98 29.41 -0.58
N ILE A 302 17.57 29.00 -1.78
CA ILE A 302 16.53 27.99 -1.99
C ILE A 302 17.16 26.73 -2.62
N TYR A 303 16.84 25.58 -2.06
CA TYR A 303 17.24 24.27 -2.56
C TYR A 303 16.02 23.61 -3.19
N TYR A 304 16.10 23.21 -4.46
CA TYR A 304 14.94 22.65 -5.16
C TYR A 304 15.31 21.56 -6.14
N THR A 305 14.34 20.70 -6.40
CA THR A 305 14.41 19.71 -7.47
C THR A 305 13.67 20.18 -8.70
N GLU A 306 14.25 19.93 -9.87
CA GLU A 306 13.68 20.29 -11.16
C GLU A 306 14.10 19.25 -12.20
N TYR A 307 13.14 18.78 -13.00
CA TYR A 307 13.43 17.89 -14.11
C TYR A 307 13.87 18.69 -15.33
N LYS A 308 15.06 18.40 -15.86
CA LYS A 308 15.60 19.06 -17.06
C LYS A 308 15.63 18.06 -18.22
N ASN A 309 14.81 18.31 -19.26
CA ASN A 309 14.68 17.41 -20.42
C ASN A 309 16.02 17.05 -21.08
N GLU A 310 16.91 18.04 -21.22
CA GLU A 310 18.23 17.86 -21.83
C GLU A 310 19.11 16.86 -21.07
N GLN A 311 18.82 16.65 -19.78
CA GLN A 311 19.57 15.78 -18.87
C GLN A 311 18.82 14.49 -18.53
N ASP A 312 17.64 14.26 -19.14
CA ASP A 312 16.73 13.14 -18.88
C ASP A 312 16.60 12.79 -17.39
N GLY A 313 16.26 13.76 -16.55
CA GLY A 313 16.15 13.52 -15.11
C GLY A 313 15.99 14.78 -14.28
N SER A 314 15.65 14.57 -13.01
CA SER A 314 15.62 15.60 -11.96
C SER A 314 16.93 15.62 -11.17
N GLY A 315 17.45 16.83 -10.96
CA GLY A 315 18.61 17.12 -10.12
C GLY A 315 18.24 17.92 -8.88
N LEU A 316 19.19 18.10 -7.96
CA LEU A 316 19.07 19.03 -6.83
C LEU A 316 19.91 20.27 -7.10
N TYR A 317 19.26 21.42 -7.08
CA TYR A 317 19.84 22.72 -7.38
C TYR A 317 19.78 23.62 -6.15
N LYS A 318 20.75 24.52 -6.05
CA LYS A 318 20.82 25.61 -5.08
C LYS A 318 20.75 26.91 -5.86
N PHE A 319 19.81 27.77 -5.50
CA PHE A 319 19.69 29.10 -6.07
C PHE A 319 19.91 30.16 -5.00
N ASP A 320 20.86 31.05 -5.29
CA ASP A 320 21.22 32.20 -4.48
C ASP A 320 20.24 33.34 -4.78
N LEU A 321 19.55 33.80 -3.74
CA LEU A 321 18.47 34.79 -3.88
C LEU A 321 18.99 36.21 -4.07
N GLU A 322 20.22 36.50 -3.63
CA GLU A 322 20.84 37.80 -3.83
C GLU A 322 21.49 37.88 -5.23
N LEU A 323 22.32 36.88 -5.56
CA LEU A 323 23.03 36.82 -6.84
C LEU A 323 22.14 36.38 -8.00
N GLN A 324 20.94 35.90 -7.73
CA GLN A 324 20.01 35.33 -8.71
C GLN A 324 20.66 34.23 -9.57
N LYS A 325 21.51 33.41 -8.93
CA LYS A 325 22.36 32.41 -9.60
C LYS A 325 22.05 31.00 -9.13
N GLU A 326 21.83 30.10 -10.09
CA GLU A 326 21.70 28.66 -9.86
C GLU A 326 23.07 27.97 -9.84
N SER A 327 23.20 26.95 -9.00
CA SER A 327 24.31 26.00 -8.95
C SER A 327 23.78 24.59 -8.69
N ILE A 328 24.51 23.58 -9.17
CA ILE A 328 24.12 22.18 -9.01
C ILE A 328 24.67 21.67 -7.68
N VAL A 329 23.82 21.05 -6.86
CA VAL A 329 24.22 20.31 -5.66
C VAL A 329 24.39 18.83 -6.01
N ILE A 330 23.36 18.24 -6.63
CA ILE A 330 23.38 16.85 -7.10
C ILE A 330 22.90 16.84 -8.56
N PRO A 331 23.70 16.36 -9.52
CA PRO A 331 23.29 16.31 -10.93
C PRO A 331 22.18 15.27 -11.16
N PRO A 332 21.35 15.43 -12.22
CA PRO A 332 20.41 14.39 -12.60
C PRO A 332 21.12 13.09 -12.99
N PRO A 333 20.47 11.93 -12.80
CA PRO A 333 21.09 10.65 -13.09
C PRO A 333 21.07 10.24 -14.59
N GLY A 334 20.47 11.03 -15.49
CA GLY A 334 20.37 10.67 -16.92
C GLY A 334 19.35 9.57 -17.22
N VAL A 335 18.36 9.40 -16.35
CA VAL A 335 17.25 8.45 -16.50
C VAL A 335 16.01 9.03 -15.83
N MET A 336 14.85 8.81 -16.46
CA MET A 336 13.51 9.18 -15.96
C MET A 336 13.36 9.04 -14.43
N TYR A 337 12.72 10.05 -13.83
CA TYR A 337 12.73 10.44 -12.42
C TYR A 337 13.99 11.23 -12.04
N GLY A 338 14.72 10.87 -10.99
CA GLY A 338 15.89 11.58 -10.50
C GLY A 338 15.84 11.88 -9.01
N VAL A 339 16.45 12.99 -8.62
CA VAL A 339 16.42 13.52 -7.25
C VAL A 339 15.06 14.13 -6.96
N MET A 340 14.48 13.76 -5.82
CA MET A 340 13.12 14.09 -5.40
C MET A 340 13.10 14.38 -3.90
N MET A 341 12.12 15.16 -3.46
CA MET A 341 11.85 15.44 -2.04
C MET A 341 13.09 15.88 -1.22
N PRO A 342 13.80 16.96 -1.59
CA PRO A 342 14.81 17.55 -0.74
C PRO A 342 14.21 17.99 0.61
N ARG A 343 14.86 17.61 1.71
CA ARG A 343 14.53 18.05 3.07
C ARG A 343 15.81 18.49 3.80
N LEU A 344 15.88 19.76 4.20
CA LEU A 344 16.97 20.25 5.04
C LEU A 344 16.90 19.60 6.42
N SER A 345 18.06 19.32 7.04
CA SER A 345 18.10 18.97 8.46
C SER A 345 17.66 20.16 9.32
N HIS A 346 17.20 19.92 10.56
CA HIS A 346 16.73 20.99 11.45
C HIS A 346 17.85 21.99 11.80
N SER A 347 19.11 21.51 11.80
CA SER A 347 20.32 22.32 11.94
C SER A 347 20.77 23.03 10.65
N GLY A 348 20.22 22.67 9.49
CA GLY A 348 20.55 23.26 8.19
C GLY A 348 21.91 22.87 7.60
N ASN A 349 22.69 22.02 8.28
CA ASN A 349 24.02 21.59 7.82
C ASN A 349 24.00 20.47 6.78
N LYS A 350 22.84 19.80 6.61
CA LYS A 350 22.65 18.67 5.71
C LYS A 350 21.35 18.83 4.94
N ILE A 351 21.29 18.17 3.79
CA ILE A 351 20.05 17.97 3.04
C ILE A 351 19.91 16.49 2.70
N ALA A 352 18.76 15.91 2.99
CA ALA A 352 18.42 14.56 2.57
C ALA A 352 17.47 14.60 1.38
N TYR A 353 17.53 13.57 0.56
CA TYR A 353 16.73 13.47 -0.65
C TYR A 353 16.48 12.02 -1.05
N ILE A 354 15.42 11.80 -1.83
CA ILE A 354 15.16 10.53 -2.49
C ILE A 354 15.81 10.55 -3.87
N LEU A 355 16.52 9.48 -4.22
CA LEU A 355 16.91 9.18 -5.59
C LEU A 355 16.05 8.03 -6.10
N SER A 356 15.25 8.32 -7.13
CA SER A 356 14.42 7.34 -7.83
C SER A 356 14.85 7.26 -9.29
N GLN A 357 14.89 6.06 -9.85
CA GLN A 357 15.22 5.82 -11.26
C GLN A 357 14.27 4.78 -11.82
N LYS A 358 13.83 4.96 -13.06
CA LYS A 358 12.84 4.08 -13.68
C LYS A 358 13.27 2.61 -13.60
N GLY A 359 12.43 1.79 -12.98
CA GLY A 359 12.66 0.34 -12.84
C GLY A 359 13.65 -0.07 -11.74
N GLN A 360 14.18 0.88 -10.95
CA GLN A 360 15.07 0.61 -9.83
C GLN A 360 14.36 0.86 -8.48
N PRO A 361 14.78 0.19 -7.39
CA PRO A 361 14.37 0.57 -6.05
C PRO A 361 14.89 1.95 -5.67
N PHE A 362 14.06 2.79 -5.04
CA PHE A 362 14.48 4.10 -4.56
C PHE A 362 15.52 3.99 -3.43
N SER A 363 16.30 5.05 -3.25
CA SER A 363 17.25 5.19 -2.15
C SER A 363 17.11 6.56 -1.49
N VAL A 364 17.36 6.64 -0.19
CA VAL A 364 17.44 7.91 0.55
C VAL A 364 18.92 8.22 0.77
N PHE A 365 19.33 9.43 0.42
CA PHE A 365 20.69 9.93 0.61
C PHE A 365 20.67 11.16 1.51
N SER A 366 21.80 11.44 2.15
CA SER A 366 22.11 12.73 2.75
C SER A 366 23.35 13.32 2.10
N TYR A 367 23.36 14.64 1.97
CA TYR A 367 24.47 15.46 1.55
C TYR A 367 24.82 16.44 2.68
N ASP A 368 26.09 16.47 3.08
CA ASP A 368 26.59 17.38 4.11
C ASP A 368 27.22 18.62 3.44
N PHE A 369 26.72 19.82 3.76
CA PHE A 369 27.21 21.05 3.14
C PHE A 369 28.63 21.42 3.57
N THR A 370 29.09 20.94 4.73
CA THR A 370 30.41 21.24 5.29
C THR A 370 31.46 20.31 4.69
N THR A 371 31.22 18.99 4.74
CA THR A 371 32.19 18.00 4.27
C THR A 371 32.06 17.72 2.77
N ARG A 372 30.93 18.10 2.15
CA ARG A 372 30.52 17.74 0.78
C ARG A 372 30.37 16.23 0.56
N GLU A 373 30.29 15.46 1.64
CA GLU A 373 30.09 14.01 1.59
C GLU A 373 28.63 13.69 1.24
N THR A 374 28.43 12.70 0.37
CA THR A 374 27.12 12.12 0.09
C THR A 374 27.06 10.70 0.67
N LYS A 375 26.10 10.44 1.56
CA LYS A 375 25.94 9.14 2.23
C LYS A 375 24.57 8.53 1.90
N ARG A 376 24.54 7.25 1.51
CA ARG A 376 23.28 6.51 1.35
C ARG A 376 22.77 6.05 2.70
N LEU A 377 21.58 6.50 3.06
CA LEU A 377 20.91 6.19 4.33
C LEU A 377 20.01 4.96 4.19
N PHE A 378 19.33 4.82 3.06
CA PHE A 378 18.37 3.75 2.80
C PHE A 378 18.45 3.26 1.36
N LYS A 379 18.13 1.98 1.14
CA LYS A 379 17.82 1.42 -0.17
C LYS A 379 16.61 0.51 -0.04
N ALA A 380 15.57 0.78 -0.81
CA ALA A 380 14.37 -0.04 -0.87
C ALA A 380 14.68 -1.42 -1.47
N LYS A 381 13.86 -2.41 -1.13
CA LYS A 381 13.91 -3.75 -1.73
C LYS A 381 13.03 -3.83 -2.98
N LYS A 382 11.88 -3.17 -2.95
CA LYS A 382 10.86 -3.15 -4.01
C LYS A 382 11.18 -2.07 -5.03
N ARG A 383 10.90 -2.37 -6.31
CA ARG A 383 10.93 -1.40 -7.41
C ARG A 383 9.68 -0.52 -7.34
N ALA A 384 9.73 0.49 -6.50
CA ALA A 384 8.66 1.46 -6.30
C ALA A 384 9.25 2.87 -6.18
N VAL A 385 8.43 3.87 -6.47
CA VAL A 385 8.69 5.26 -6.10
C VAL A 385 8.06 5.51 -4.74
N SER A 386 8.71 6.30 -3.90
CA SER A 386 8.17 6.72 -2.60
C SER A 386 8.52 8.18 -2.39
N PHE A 387 7.70 8.85 -1.58
CA PHE A 387 7.88 10.23 -1.12
C PHE A 387 7.88 10.31 0.41
N ALA A 388 7.64 9.18 1.08
CA ALA A 388 7.41 9.08 2.51
C ALA A 388 8.73 8.90 3.26
N PHE A 389 9.49 9.98 3.38
CA PHE A 389 10.61 10.07 4.33
C PHE A 389 10.67 11.46 4.97
N ASP A 390 11.22 11.52 6.19
CA ASP A 390 11.51 12.78 6.87
C ASP A 390 12.59 12.60 7.96
N TRP A 391 13.17 13.70 8.41
CA TRP A 391 14.18 13.73 9.48
C TRP A 391 13.58 13.44 10.86
N LEU A 392 14.34 12.75 11.70
CA LEU A 392 14.09 12.75 13.13
C LEU A 392 14.41 14.14 13.70
N SER A 393 13.70 14.56 14.75
CA SER A 393 13.82 15.90 15.35
C SER A 393 15.21 16.23 15.93
N ASN A 394 16.09 15.23 16.07
CA ASN A 394 17.45 15.38 16.61
C ASN A 394 18.55 15.40 15.52
N ASP A 395 18.19 15.38 14.24
CA ASP A 395 19.10 15.27 13.08
C ASP A 395 20.03 14.04 13.08
N GLN A 396 19.80 13.07 13.99
CA GLN A 396 20.59 11.84 14.08
C GLN A 396 20.00 10.71 13.25
N GLY A 397 18.94 10.96 12.48
CA GLY A 397 18.31 9.90 11.71
C GLY A 397 17.18 10.36 10.81
N VAL A 398 16.62 9.43 10.06
CA VAL A 398 15.45 9.61 9.22
C VAL A 398 14.46 8.47 9.42
N ILE A 399 13.18 8.75 9.21
CA ILE A 399 12.13 7.75 9.05
C ILE A 399 11.85 7.60 7.56
N VAL A 400 11.72 6.35 7.09
CA VAL A 400 11.43 6.01 5.69
C VAL A 400 10.35 4.95 5.62
N PHE A 401 9.36 5.12 4.76
CA PHE A 401 8.37 4.09 4.45
C PHE A 401 8.66 3.40 3.10
N GLU A 402 8.55 2.08 3.11
CA GLU A 402 8.53 1.23 1.91
C GLU A 402 7.19 0.48 1.84
N GLY A 403 6.17 1.11 1.26
CA GLY A 403 4.79 0.62 1.35
C GLY A 403 4.28 0.80 2.79
N SER A 404 4.05 -0.31 3.50
CA SER A 404 3.62 -0.29 4.90
C SER A 404 4.71 -0.53 5.93
N ASP A 405 5.95 -0.77 5.48
CA ASP A 405 7.08 -1.03 6.35
C ASP A 405 7.73 0.30 6.74
N LEU A 406 7.75 0.61 8.04
CA LEU A 406 8.43 1.79 8.59
C LEU A 406 9.86 1.40 8.95
N SER A 407 10.84 2.14 8.42
CA SER A 407 12.25 2.02 8.81
C SER A 407 12.70 3.31 9.51
N SER A 408 13.11 3.19 10.76
CA SER A 408 13.90 4.23 11.44
C SER A 408 15.37 3.96 11.22
N ILE A 409 16.10 4.96 10.74
CA ILE A 409 17.51 4.87 10.36
C ILE A 409 18.25 5.90 11.20
N VAL A 410 19.03 5.42 12.16
CA VAL A 410 19.80 6.26 13.09
C VAL A 410 21.27 6.18 12.73
N PHE A 411 21.93 7.33 12.74
CA PHE A 411 23.35 7.50 12.44
C PHE A 411 24.11 7.60 13.76
N ASP A 412 25.02 6.66 14.02
CA ASP A 412 26.11 6.84 14.97
C ASP A 412 27.38 7.16 14.17
N LYS A 413 28.37 7.83 14.79
CA LYS A 413 29.56 8.43 14.15
C LYS A 413 30.23 7.53 13.10
N ASN A 414 30.18 6.21 13.27
CA ASN A 414 30.72 5.23 12.31
C ASN A 414 29.71 4.20 11.77
N ASN A 415 28.47 4.14 12.29
CA ASN A 415 27.52 3.07 11.97
C ASN A 415 26.14 3.62 11.58
N ILE A 416 25.51 3.04 10.56
CA ILE A 416 24.08 3.25 10.29
C ILE A 416 23.33 2.09 10.94
N VAL A 417 22.51 2.39 11.96
CA VAL A 417 21.63 1.42 12.60
C VAL A 417 20.24 1.54 11.97
N LYS A 418 19.80 0.49 11.29
CA LYS A 418 18.46 0.39 10.72
C LYS A 418 17.56 -0.45 11.61
N ARG A 419 16.47 0.13 12.09
CA ARG A 419 15.38 -0.59 12.78
C ARG A 419 14.14 -0.55 11.90
N THR A 420 13.69 -1.71 11.43
CA THR A 420 12.46 -1.85 10.64
C THR A 420 11.34 -2.34 11.53
N LEU A 421 10.21 -1.67 11.47
CA LEU A 421 8.99 -1.96 12.22
C LEU A 421 7.85 -2.19 11.24
N THR A 422 7.01 -3.19 11.51
CA THR A 422 5.76 -3.38 10.78
C THR A 422 4.64 -2.74 11.57
N ILE A 423 3.90 -1.83 10.93
CA ILE A 423 2.82 -1.08 11.57
C ILE A 423 1.49 -1.80 11.44
N THR A 424 0.73 -1.82 12.54
CA THR A 424 -0.64 -2.34 12.59
C THR A 424 -1.60 -1.26 13.10
N PRO A 425 -2.71 -0.95 12.40
CA PRO A 425 -3.10 -1.49 11.09
C PRO A 425 -2.12 -1.08 9.99
N ALA A 426 -2.00 -1.88 8.93
CA ALA A 426 -1.12 -1.53 7.81
C ALA A 426 -1.55 -0.19 7.20
N ILE A 427 -0.61 0.76 7.12
CA ILE A 427 -0.80 2.06 6.48
C ILE A 427 0.13 2.15 5.27
N SER A 428 -0.25 2.90 4.24
CA SER A 428 0.62 3.16 3.09
C SER A 428 0.69 4.68 2.86
N PRO A 429 1.59 5.38 3.57
CA PRO A 429 1.73 6.82 3.41
C PRO A 429 2.34 7.16 2.05
N TYR A 430 1.87 8.24 1.45
CA TYR A 430 2.49 8.87 0.30
C TYR A 430 3.50 9.92 0.76
N TYR A 431 3.05 10.85 1.60
CA TYR A 431 3.88 11.86 2.24
C TYR A 431 3.83 11.67 3.75
N ILE A 432 4.91 12.04 4.44
CA ILE A 432 4.99 12.07 5.90
C ILE A 432 5.66 13.36 6.39
N ALA A 433 5.29 13.79 7.59
CA ALA A 433 5.99 14.80 8.37
C ALA A 433 6.20 14.30 9.79
N VAL A 434 7.46 14.19 10.22
CA VAL A 434 7.83 13.61 11.52
C VAL A 434 7.72 14.67 12.61
N GLN A 435 6.87 14.36 13.60
CA GLN A 435 6.67 15.20 14.77
C GLN A 435 7.66 14.85 15.88
N SER A 436 7.86 13.57 16.13
CA SER A 436 8.79 13.04 17.13
C SER A 436 9.31 11.65 16.70
N ALA A 437 10.16 11.02 17.51
CA ALA A 437 10.66 9.66 17.24
C ALA A 437 9.55 8.62 17.07
N ASN A 438 8.37 8.89 17.65
CA ASN A 438 7.25 7.97 17.79
C ASN A 438 5.91 8.55 17.31
N SER A 439 5.94 9.70 16.63
CA SER A 439 4.74 10.38 16.12
C SER A 439 5.02 11.06 14.80
N LEU A 440 4.11 10.91 13.83
CA LEU A 440 4.19 11.59 12.53
C LEU A 440 2.80 11.85 11.95
N PHE A 441 2.72 12.81 11.05
CA PHE A 441 1.58 13.06 10.19
C PHE A 441 1.82 12.40 8.83
N TYR A 442 0.77 11.90 8.18
CA TYR A 442 0.86 11.36 6.83
C TYR A 442 -0.41 11.60 6.02
N SER A 443 -0.25 11.64 4.69
CA SER A 443 -1.35 11.50 3.73
C SER A 443 -1.24 10.14 3.04
N ALA A 444 -2.35 9.46 2.79
CA ALA A 444 -2.32 8.10 2.21
C ALA A 444 -2.02 8.10 0.69
N ASN A 445 -1.52 6.97 0.17
CA ASN A 445 -1.13 6.79 -1.24
C ASN A 445 -2.31 6.72 -2.23
N LYS A 446 -3.50 6.30 -1.80
CA LYS A 446 -4.67 6.21 -2.67
C LYS A 446 -5.41 7.54 -2.75
N THR A 447 -4.90 8.48 -3.55
CA THR A 447 -5.48 9.83 -3.69
C THR A 447 -6.68 9.91 -4.62
N GLN A 448 -6.93 8.89 -5.42
CA GLN A 448 -7.99 8.90 -6.43
C GLN A 448 -9.09 7.89 -6.12
N ALA A 449 -10.32 8.29 -6.41
CA ALA A 449 -11.53 7.49 -6.50
C ALA A 449 -11.83 7.20 -7.95
N TYR A 450 -12.22 5.96 -8.22
CA TYR A 450 -12.63 5.54 -9.55
C TYR A 450 -14.14 5.36 -9.62
N SER A 451 -14.72 5.85 -10.71
CA SER A 451 -16.14 5.72 -11.00
C SER A 451 -16.36 5.41 -12.47
N LEU A 452 -17.51 4.81 -12.76
CA LEU A 452 -17.89 4.46 -14.12
C LEU A 452 -18.77 5.55 -14.72
N ILE A 453 -18.47 5.98 -15.93
CA ILE A 453 -19.20 7.05 -16.61
C ILE A 453 -19.47 6.61 -18.04
N LYS A 454 -20.72 6.66 -18.47
CA LYS A 454 -21.09 6.52 -19.88
C LYS A 454 -21.16 7.90 -20.52
N ALA A 455 -20.47 8.07 -21.64
CA ALA A 455 -20.59 9.24 -22.49
C ALA A 455 -21.31 8.89 -23.79
N THR A 456 -22.30 9.70 -24.16
CA THR A 456 -22.99 9.62 -25.45
C THR A 456 -22.83 10.95 -26.20
N ASN A 457 -22.91 10.91 -27.54
CA ASN A 457 -22.78 12.08 -28.40
C ASN A 457 -21.54 12.95 -28.12
N LEU A 458 -20.45 12.31 -27.69
CA LEU A 458 -19.27 12.99 -27.14
C LEU A 458 -18.59 13.99 -28.08
N PHE A 459 -18.70 13.77 -29.39
CA PHE A 459 -18.12 14.62 -30.45
C PHE A 459 -19.15 15.56 -31.10
N SER A 460 -20.31 15.74 -30.44
CA SER A 460 -21.31 16.73 -30.84
C SER A 460 -21.18 18.00 -29.98
N ASP A 461 -21.99 19.01 -30.28
CA ASP A 461 -22.03 20.25 -29.48
C ASP A 461 -22.58 20.04 -28.06
N ASN A 462 -23.32 18.95 -27.82
CA ASN A 462 -23.96 18.64 -26.53
C ASN A 462 -23.59 17.21 -26.07
N PRO A 463 -22.38 17.00 -25.52
CA PRO A 463 -22.00 15.71 -24.94
C PRO A 463 -22.82 15.41 -23.68
N GLU A 464 -23.26 14.16 -23.52
CA GLU A 464 -23.99 13.72 -22.33
C GLU A 464 -23.15 12.74 -21.51
N TYR A 465 -23.13 12.94 -20.19
CA TYR A 465 -22.40 12.09 -19.24
C TYR A 465 -23.36 11.51 -18.19
N GLU A 466 -23.39 10.19 -18.10
CA GLU A 466 -24.21 9.45 -17.14
C GLU A 466 -23.30 8.65 -16.20
N PRO A 467 -23.28 8.94 -14.88
CA PRO A 467 -22.60 8.08 -13.92
C PRO A 467 -23.28 6.72 -13.83
N LEU A 468 -22.50 5.64 -13.93
CA LEU A 468 -23.00 4.27 -13.88
C LEU A 468 -22.69 3.61 -12.53
N HIS A 469 -23.66 2.84 -12.01
CA HIS A 469 -23.49 1.89 -10.90
C HIS A 469 -22.87 2.44 -9.61
N LYS A 470 -23.12 3.72 -9.30
CA LYS A 470 -22.52 4.50 -8.21
C LYS A 470 -22.30 3.70 -6.92
N SER A 471 -21.12 3.88 -6.33
CA SER A 471 -20.73 3.36 -5.03
C SER A 471 -19.85 4.38 -4.30
N ASP A 472 -19.75 4.24 -2.97
CA ASP A 472 -18.79 4.97 -2.15
C ASP A 472 -17.36 4.38 -2.27
N GLU A 473 -17.23 3.20 -2.88
CA GLU A 473 -15.98 2.50 -3.14
C GLU A 473 -15.56 2.58 -4.61
N ASP A 474 -14.32 2.23 -4.92
CA ASP A 474 -13.78 2.31 -6.28
C ASP A 474 -14.51 1.35 -7.24
N ASP A 475 -15.06 1.90 -8.33
CA ASP A 475 -15.63 1.18 -9.46
C ASP A 475 -14.81 1.47 -10.73
N TYR A 476 -14.29 0.44 -11.39
CA TYR A 476 -13.37 0.59 -12.53
C TYR A 476 -13.40 -0.61 -13.48
N TYR A 477 -12.91 -0.41 -14.71
CA TYR A 477 -13.00 -1.38 -15.82
C TYR A 477 -14.40 -1.97 -16.01
N ILE A 478 -15.13 -1.49 -17.01
CA ILE A 478 -16.48 -1.95 -17.34
C ILE A 478 -16.49 -2.54 -18.75
N VAL A 479 -17.23 -3.64 -18.91
CA VAL A 479 -17.48 -4.32 -20.19
C VAL A 479 -18.97 -4.64 -20.32
N GLU A 480 -19.48 -4.63 -21.55
CA GLU A 480 -20.82 -5.11 -21.87
C GLU A 480 -20.82 -6.61 -22.10
N VAL A 481 -21.74 -7.34 -21.48
CA VAL A 481 -21.87 -8.80 -21.61
C VAL A 481 -23.31 -9.20 -21.92
N ILE A 482 -23.52 -10.43 -22.40
CA ILE A 482 -24.83 -11.04 -22.57
C ILE A 482 -24.84 -12.35 -21.77
N ASN A 483 -25.69 -12.41 -20.76
CA ASN A 483 -25.94 -13.61 -19.96
C ASN A 483 -27.31 -14.23 -20.31
N THR A 484 -27.68 -15.32 -19.63
CA THR A 484 -28.98 -15.99 -19.82
C THR A 484 -30.21 -15.11 -19.55
N ALA A 485 -30.06 -14.02 -18.79
CA ALA A 485 -31.12 -13.06 -18.51
C ALA A 485 -31.12 -11.84 -19.46
N GLY A 486 -30.14 -11.75 -20.37
CA GLY A 486 -30.03 -10.69 -21.38
C GLY A 486 -28.74 -9.85 -21.26
N PRO A 487 -28.71 -8.65 -21.87
CA PRO A 487 -27.58 -7.73 -21.77
C PRO A 487 -27.35 -7.26 -20.33
N ALA A 488 -26.08 -7.09 -19.95
CA ALA A 488 -25.66 -6.60 -18.63
C ALA A 488 -24.31 -5.88 -18.73
N HIS A 489 -23.96 -5.13 -17.68
CA HIS A 489 -22.60 -4.63 -17.47
C HIS A 489 -21.88 -5.50 -16.46
N VAL A 490 -20.65 -5.92 -16.77
CA VAL A 490 -19.74 -6.48 -15.77
C VAL A 490 -18.59 -5.52 -15.54
N PHE A 491 -18.26 -5.27 -14.28
CA PHE A 491 -17.24 -4.30 -13.90
C PHE A 491 -16.51 -4.72 -12.63
N VAL A 492 -15.39 -4.07 -12.33
CA VAL A 492 -14.69 -4.24 -11.06
C VAL A 492 -15.21 -3.25 -10.02
N SER A 493 -15.50 -3.73 -8.81
CA SER A 493 -15.88 -2.88 -7.68
C SER A 493 -15.21 -3.33 -6.38
N GLU A 494 -14.84 -2.38 -5.53
CA GLU A 494 -14.31 -2.63 -4.18
C GLU A 494 -15.37 -2.58 -3.08
N ARG A 495 -16.66 -2.45 -3.42
CA ARG A 495 -17.78 -2.32 -2.46
C ARG A 495 -17.93 -3.45 -1.42
N SER A 496 -17.26 -4.58 -1.63
CA SER A 496 -17.16 -5.70 -0.68
C SER A 496 -15.87 -5.69 0.17
N GLY A 497 -15.13 -4.58 0.20
CA GLY A 497 -13.85 -4.43 0.89
C GLY A 497 -12.63 -5.00 0.15
N SER A 498 -12.81 -5.51 -1.06
CA SER A 498 -11.75 -5.94 -1.97
C SER A 498 -12.25 -5.90 -3.42
N SER A 499 -11.33 -5.78 -4.38
CA SER A 499 -11.65 -5.75 -5.81
C SER A 499 -12.33 -7.05 -6.24
N GLN A 500 -13.57 -6.99 -6.72
CA GLN A 500 -14.33 -8.16 -7.20
C GLN A 500 -15.00 -7.83 -8.53
N LEU A 501 -15.38 -8.86 -9.29
CA LEU A 501 -16.30 -8.72 -10.42
C LEU A 501 -17.73 -8.55 -9.90
N TRP A 502 -18.41 -7.56 -10.44
CA TRP A 502 -19.82 -7.26 -10.21
C TRP A 502 -20.57 -7.22 -11.53
N ILE A 503 -21.83 -7.64 -11.50
CA ILE A 503 -22.75 -7.52 -12.62
C ILE A 503 -23.85 -6.54 -12.27
N ALA A 504 -24.21 -5.69 -13.23
CA ALA A 504 -25.39 -4.86 -13.15
C ALA A 504 -26.31 -5.13 -14.34
N GLN A 505 -27.57 -5.43 -14.03
CA GLN A 505 -28.60 -5.81 -14.99
C GLN A 505 -29.96 -5.36 -14.45
N ASN A 506 -30.78 -4.71 -15.28
CA ASN A 506 -32.12 -4.23 -14.92
C ASN A 506 -32.15 -3.36 -13.64
N GLY A 507 -31.14 -2.51 -13.44
CA GLY A 507 -31.03 -1.64 -12.27
C GLY A 507 -30.58 -2.32 -10.98
N LEU A 508 -30.34 -3.64 -11.00
CA LEU A 508 -29.83 -4.39 -9.86
C LEU A 508 -28.33 -4.67 -10.03
N THR A 509 -27.59 -4.59 -8.93
CA THR A 509 -26.14 -4.86 -8.90
C THR A 509 -25.86 -6.05 -7.97
N LYS A 510 -25.08 -7.02 -8.45
CA LYS A 510 -24.75 -8.26 -7.72
C LYS A 510 -23.28 -8.63 -7.89
N GLN A 511 -22.66 -9.12 -6.81
CA GLN A 511 -21.28 -9.62 -6.86
C GLN A 511 -21.22 -10.97 -7.58
N LEU A 512 -20.26 -11.13 -8.49
CA LEU A 512 -20.03 -12.36 -9.24
C LEU A 512 -18.86 -13.19 -8.71
N SER A 513 -17.80 -12.56 -8.20
CA SER A 513 -16.59 -13.25 -7.76
C SER A 513 -16.35 -13.16 -6.25
N LEU A 514 -15.58 -14.12 -5.72
CA LEU A 514 -15.11 -14.15 -4.33
C LEU A 514 -13.59 -14.39 -4.30
N PHE A 515 -12.85 -13.59 -5.07
CA PHE A 515 -11.40 -13.70 -5.17
C PHE A 515 -10.73 -13.34 -3.85
N LYS A 516 -9.76 -14.17 -3.46
CA LYS A 516 -8.91 -13.91 -2.29
C LYS A 516 -7.56 -13.41 -2.76
N TYR A 517 -7.03 -12.45 -2.02
CA TYR A 517 -5.77 -11.82 -2.35
C TYR A 517 -4.77 -11.96 -1.23
N ASP A 518 -3.87 -12.93 -1.36
CA ASP A 518 -2.78 -13.11 -0.41
C ASP A 518 -1.65 -12.10 -0.70
N GLY A 519 -1.12 -11.47 0.36
CA GLY A 519 0.03 -10.55 0.27
C GLY A 519 -0.31 -9.05 0.36
N PRO A 520 0.72 -8.20 0.59
CA PRO A 520 0.56 -6.76 0.80
C PRO A 520 -0.09 -6.09 -0.42
N SER A 521 -0.96 -5.11 -0.18
CA SER A 521 -1.75 -4.46 -1.23
C SER A 521 -0.86 -3.85 -2.31
N THR A 522 -0.90 -4.41 -3.51
CA THR A 522 -0.51 -3.68 -4.71
C THR A 522 -1.74 -2.96 -5.26
N ASP A 523 -1.53 -1.80 -5.88
CA ASP A 523 -2.59 -1.12 -6.60
C ASP A 523 -3.11 -2.02 -7.74
N TYR A 524 -4.43 -2.13 -7.87
CA TYR A 524 -5.18 -2.92 -8.85
C TYR A 524 -4.90 -4.43 -8.86
N LYS A 525 -5.49 -5.16 -7.91
CA LYS A 525 -5.40 -6.62 -7.88
C LYS A 525 -6.28 -7.31 -8.94
N LEU A 526 -7.18 -6.57 -9.58
CA LEU A 526 -8.08 -7.04 -10.62
C LEU A 526 -8.14 -6.00 -11.73
N GLY A 527 -8.15 -6.40 -13.00
CA GLY A 527 -8.35 -5.43 -14.09
C GLY A 527 -8.13 -5.99 -15.48
N GLY A 528 -8.03 -5.09 -16.46
CA GLY A 528 -7.78 -5.44 -17.85
C GLY A 528 -8.93 -6.19 -18.52
N LEU A 529 -10.17 -5.92 -18.12
CA LEU A 529 -11.34 -6.63 -18.65
C LEU A 529 -11.42 -6.48 -20.17
N LYS A 530 -11.58 -7.61 -20.88
CA LYS A 530 -11.81 -7.68 -22.33
C LYS A 530 -12.87 -8.73 -22.63
N VAL A 531 -14.00 -8.31 -23.18
CA VAL A 531 -15.11 -9.22 -23.48
C VAL A 531 -14.88 -10.00 -24.78
N SER A 532 -15.35 -11.24 -24.82
CA SER A 532 -15.37 -12.08 -26.03
C SER A 532 -16.38 -11.57 -27.06
N PRO A 533 -16.19 -11.81 -28.37
CA PRO A 533 -17.13 -11.36 -29.40
C PRO A 533 -18.58 -11.81 -29.18
N ASN A 534 -18.80 -13.01 -28.64
CA ASN A 534 -20.13 -13.50 -28.29
C ASN A 534 -20.70 -12.91 -26.97
N LYS A 535 -19.95 -12.03 -26.30
CA LYS A 535 -20.31 -11.33 -25.06
C LYS A 535 -20.53 -12.22 -23.83
N GLN A 536 -20.09 -13.49 -23.87
CA GLN A 536 -20.33 -14.45 -22.78
C GLN A 536 -19.13 -14.69 -21.87
N ARG A 537 -17.92 -14.28 -22.27
CA ARG A 537 -16.68 -14.49 -21.52
C ARG A 537 -15.88 -13.20 -21.42
N ILE A 538 -15.10 -13.08 -20.35
CA ILE A 538 -14.29 -11.89 -20.07
C ILE A 538 -12.87 -12.35 -19.78
N LEU A 539 -11.87 -11.83 -20.50
CA LEU A 539 -10.47 -11.94 -20.12
C LEU A 539 -10.17 -10.91 -19.03
N LEU A 540 -9.36 -11.31 -18.05
CA LEU A 540 -9.02 -10.48 -16.91
C LEU A 540 -7.66 -10.86 -16.33
N VAL A 541 -7.08 -9.92 -15.58
CA VAL A 541 -5.89 -10.14 -14.76
C VAL A 541 -6.28 -10.12 -13.30
N ILE A 542 -5.91 -11.17 -12.57
CA ILE A 542 -6.10 -11.32 -11.13
C ILE A 542 -4.73 -11.50 -10.49
N ASN A 543 -4.27 -10.54 -9.71
CA ASN A 543 -2.97 -10.57 -9.01
C ASN A 543 -1.81 -10.98 -9.94
N LYS A 544 -1.74 -10.34 -11.12
CA LYS A 544 -0.75 -10.61 -12.20
C LYS A 544 -0.88 -11.96 -12.90
N ARG A 545 -1.91 -12.75 -12.61
CA ARG A 545 -2.25 -13.98 -13.34
C ARG A 545 -3.37 -13.70 -14.32
N TYR A 546 -3.33 -14.35 -15.48
CA TYR A 546 -4.32 -14.18 -16.53
C TYR A 546 -5.35 -15.30 -16.46
N ALA A 547 -6.61 -14.95 -16.70
CA ALA A 547 -7.70 -15.90 -16.73
C ALA A 547 -8.81 -15.37 -17.64
N PHE A 548 -9.76 -16.25 -17.99
CA PHE A 548 -11.06 -15.80 -18.46
C PHE A 548 -12.18 -16.28 -17.54
N PHE A 549 -13.20 -15.45 -17.39
CA PHE A 549 -14.39 -15.71 -16.60
C PHE A 549 -15.59 -15.90 -17.54
N ASP A 550 -16.32 -17.00 -17.37
CA ASP A 550 -17.55 -17.28 -18.10
C ASP A 550 -18.76 -16.77 -17.30
N VAL A 551 -19.49 -15.82 -17.87
CA VAL A 551 -20.52 -15.06 -17.13
C VAL A 551 -21.75 -15.92 -16.82
N ASN A 552 -22.05 -16.91 -17.66
CA ASN A 552 -23.20 -17.79 -17.50
C ASN A 552 -22.95 -18.87 -16.45
N THR A 553 -21.80 -19.53 -16.52
CA THR A 553 -21.42 -20.60 -15.59
C THR A 553 -20.80 -20.07 -14.31
N GLN A 554 -20.39 -18.80 -14.28
CA GLN A 554 -19.63 -18.14 -13.21
C GLN A 554 -18.32 -18.86 -12.86
N LYS A 555 -17.73 -19.53 -13.87
CA LYS A 555 -16.47 -20.26 -13.72
C LYS A 555 -15.30 -19.42 -14.21
N LEU A 556 -14.21 -19.49 -13.46
CA LEU A 556 -12.92 -18.90 -13.81
C LEU A 556 -12.02 -19.98 -14.41
N TYR A 557 -11.38 -19.66 -15.53
CA TYR A 557 -10.47 -20.54 -16.25
C TYR A 557 -9.08 -19.89 -16.32
N PRO A 558 -8.06 -20.42 -15.62
CA PRO A 558 -6.72 -19.87 -15.67
C PRO A 558 -6.06 -20.07 -17.04
N LEU A 559 -5.19 -19.13 -17.39
CA LEU A 559 -4.33 -19.16 -18.57
C LEU A 559 -2.88 -19.37 -18.11
N ASP A 560 -2.58 -20.60 -17.72
CA ASP A 560 -1.26 -20.95 -17.17
C ASP A 560 -0.14 -20.80 -18.21
N GLU A 561 -0.48 -20.81 -19.50
CA GLU A 561 0.44 -20.57 -20.61
C GLU A 561 1.07 -19.17 -20.56
N PHE A 562 0.43 -18.22 -19.86
CA PHE A 562 0.93 -16.85 -19.70
C PHE A 562 1.78 -16.67 -18.43
N ASN A 563 1.90 -17.69 -17.59
CA ASN A 563 2.69 -17.59 -16.35
C ASN A 563 4.15 -17.27 -16.67
N GLU A 564 4.74 -16.34 -15.89
CA GLU A 564 6.11 -15.83 -16.03
C GLU A 564 6.44 -15.13 -17.37
N ARG A 565 5.46 -15.05 -18.29
CA ARG A 565 5.59 -14.32 -19.55
C ARG A 565 5.22 -12.86 -19.38
N LYS A 566 5.92 -12.00 -20.12
CA LYS A 566 5.65 -10.56 -20.11
C LYS A 566 4.59 -10.22 -21.15
N ILE A 567 3.33 -10.52 -20.83
CA ILE A 567 2.19 -10.16 -21.67
C ILE A 567 1.95 -8.65 -21.57
N VAL A 568 1.90 -7.97 -22.72
CA VAL A 568 1.73 -6.52 -22.82
C VAL A 568 0.29 -6.15 -23.20
N SER A 569 -0.35 -6.98 -24.03
CA SER A 569 -1.72 -6.75 -24.50
C SER A 569 -2.36 -8.08 -24.87
N TYR A 570 -3.68 -8.19 -24.73
CA TYR A 570 -4.44 -9.38 -25.11
C TYR A 570 -5.87 -8.99 -25.51
N ILE A 571 -6.44 -9.74 -26.45
CA ILE A 571 -7.83 -9.65 -26.91
C ILE A 571 -8.33 -11.05 -27.27
N TRP A 572 -9.64 -11.21 -27.38
CA TRP A 572 -10.22 -12.42 -27.95
C TRP A 572 -10.06 -12.45 -29.46
N SER A 573 -9.95 -13.65 -30.02
CA SER A 573 -10.15 -13.85 -31.46
C SER A 573 -11.64 -13.79 -31.82
N LYS A 574 -11.94 -13.46 -33.08
CA LYS A 574 -13.31 -13.37 -33.60
C LYS A 574 -14.15 -14.64 -33.41
N ASN A 575 -13.52 -15.82 -33.43
CA ASN A 575 -14.20 -17.12 -33.26
C ASN A 575 -14.47 -17.50 -31.80
N ASN A 576 -14.00 -16.74 -30.79
CA ASN A 576 -14.10 -17.06 -29.36
C ASN A 576 -13.33 -18.32 -28.91
N GLU A 577 -12.51 -18.91 -29.79
CA GLU A 577 -11.77 -20.16 -29.53
C GLU A 577 -10.28 -19.93 -29.26
N SER A 578 -9.80 -18.70 -29.45
CA SER A 578 -8.41 -18.33 -29.23
C SER A 578 -8.27 -16.99 -28.52
N ILE A 579 -7.07 -16.74 -28.01
CA ILE A 579 -6.66 -15.45 -27.46
C ILE A 579 -5.49 -14.93 -28.28
N LEU A 580 -5.62 -13.72 -28.82
CA LEU A 580 -4.52 -13.00 -29.46
C LEU A 580 -3.81 -12.16 -28.40
N TYR A 581 -2.49 -12.26 -28.34
CA TYR A 581 -1.71 -11.54 -27.34
C TYR A 581 -0.37 -11.06 -27.87
N VAL A 582 0.13 -9.99 -27.24
CA VAL A 582 1.47 -9.46 -27.48
C VAL A 582 2.33 -9.79 -26.26
N GLU A 583 3.41 -10.50 -26.50
CA GLU A 583 4.43 -10.82 -25.49
C GLU A 583 5.70 -10.02 -25.77
N GLN A 584 6.31 -9.48 -24.73
CA GLN A 584 7.60 -8.81 -24.84
C GLN A 584 8.74 -9.75 -24.46
N ILE A 585 9.57 -10.08 -25.46
CA ILE A 585 10.77 -10.90 -25.32
C ILE A 585 11.99 -10.00 -25.51
N GLY A 586 12.69 -9.70 -24.42
CA GLY A 586 13.75 -8.69 -24.41
C GLY A 586 13.18 -7.30 -24.72
N SER A 587 13.65 -6.69 -25.81
CA SER A 587 13.15 -5.39 -26.31
C SER A 587 12.13 -5.51 -27.45
N LYS A 588 11.82 -6.73 -27.90
CA LYS A 588 10.93 -6.97 -29.04
C LYS A 588 9.55 -7.42 -28.56
N ASN A 589 8.52 -6.89 -29.21
CA ASN A 589 7.14 -7.34 -29.03
C ASN A 589 6.81 -8.36 -30.12
N THR A 590 6.28 -9.51 -29.70
CA THR A 590 5.90 -10.63 -30.57
C THR A 590 4.40 -10.86 -30.45
N LEU A 591 3.71 -10.93 -31.60
CA LEU A 591 2.29 -11.27 -31.67
C LEU A 591 2.13 -12.80 -31.72
N ALA A 592 1.24 -13.33 -30.90
CA ALA A 592 0.93 -14.75 -30.86
C ALA A 592 -0.56 -15.01 -30.62
N GLU A 593 -0.98 -16.22 -30.95
CA GLU A 593 -2.32 -16.74 -30.74
C GLU A 593 -2.24 -18.00 -29.86
N LEU A 594 -3.05 -18.04 -28.81
CA LEU A 594 -3.25 -19.23 -27.97
C LEU A 594 -4.60 -19.85 -28.32
N ASN A 595 -4.61 -21.09 -28.81
CA ASN A 595 -5.84 -21.85 -29.03
C ASN A 595 -6.35 -22.42 -27.70
N LEU A 596 -7.60 -22.15 -27.34
CA LEU A 596 -8.16 -22.56 -26.05
C LEU A 596 -8.60 -24.02 -25.99
N LEU A 597 -8.78 -24.68 -27.15
CA LEU A 597 -9.15 -26.09 -27.23
C LEU A 597 -7.92 -26.99 -27.15
N THR A 598 -6.88 -26.71 -27.95
CA THR A 598 -5.65 -27.52 -27.97
C THR A 598 -4.61 -27.08 -26.95
N ARG A 599 -4.73 -25.83 -26.45
CA ARG A 599 -3.72 -25.13 -25.63
C ARG A 599 -2.40 -24.87 -26.36
N ASP A 600 -2.37 -25.01 -27.68
CA ASP A 600 -1.19 -24.69 -28.49
C ASP A 600 -1.07 -23.19 -28.73
N THR A 601 0.18 -22.73 -28.80
CA THR A 601 0.52 -21.34 -29.14
C THR A 601 1.16 -21.26 -30.51
N ARG A 602 0.69 -20.32 -31.33
CA ARG A 602 1.26 -20.00 -32.64
C ARG A 602 1.72 -18.55 -32.70
N VAL A 603 2.97 -18.33 -33.11
CA VAL A 603 3.49 -16.98 -33.38
C VAL A 603 2.97 -16.47 -34.73
N ILE A 604 2.46 -15.24 -34.74
CA ILE A 604 2.03 -14.54 -35.94
C ILE A 604 3.17 -13.62 -36.39
N GLN A 605 3.80 -13.97 -37.51
CA GLN A 605 4.92 -13.22 -38.08
C GLN A 605 4.43 -11.95 -38.79
N ASP A 606 5.38 -11.06 -39.09
CA ASP A 606 5.21 -9.90 -39.98
C ASP A 606 4.19 -8.83 -39.51
N VAL A 607 3.84 -8.82 -38.22
CA VAL A 607 3.02 -7.76 -37.62
C VAL A 607 3.73 -7.16 -36.41
N LYS A 608 4.07 -5.88 -36.50
CA LYS A 608 4.61 -5.11 -35.36
C LYS A 608 3.45 -4.59 -34.52
N ALA A 609 3.15 -5.27 -33.43
CA ALA A 609 2.09 -4.88 -32.49
C ALA A 609 2.69 -4.42 -31.16
N ASN A 610 2.33 -3.21 -30.72
CA ASN A 610 2.60 -2.72 -29.36
C ASN A 610 1.38 -2.91 -28.46
N LYS A 611 0.18 -2.81 -29.04
CA LYS A 611 -1.09 -3.01 -28.34
C LYS A 611 -2.09 -3.65 -29.29
N LEU A 612 -3.03 -4.40 -28.73
CA LEU A 612 -4.13 -5.03 -29.44
C LEU A 612 -5.45 -4.41 -28.98
N ILE A 613 -6.34 -4.18 -29.92
CA ILE A 613 -7.71 -3.73 -29.69
C ILE A 613 -8.65 -4.51 -30.61
N SER A 614 -9.90 -4.63 -30.21
CA SER A 614 -10.95 -5.25 -31.02
C SER A 614 -12.22 -4.41 -30.98
N ASP A 615 -12.98 -4.43 -32.06
CA ASP A 615 -14.33 -3.84 -32.07
C ASP A 615 -15.36 -4.81 -31.46
N GLY A 616 -16.62 -4.37 -31.38
CA GLY A 616 -17.73 -5.17 -30.84
C GLY A 616 -18.04 -6.45 -31.61
N GLU A 617 -17.63 -6.55 -32.88
CA GLU A 617 -17.79 -7.76 -33.71
C GLU A 617 -16.60 -8.73 -33.57
N GLY A 618 -15.57 -8.35 -32.82
CA GLY A 618 -14.37 -9.16 -32.62
C GLY A 618 -13.33 -9.03 -33.73
N ASN A 619 -13.43 -8.03 -34.62
CA ASN A 619 -12.36 -7.77 -35.58
C ASN A 619 -11.15 -7.23 -34.82
N ALA A 620 -10.00 -7.85 -35.04
CA ALA A 620 -8.78 -7.60 -34.27
C ALA A 620 -7.84 -6.64 -35.01
N TYR A 621 -7.29 -5.68 -34.27
CA TYR A 621 -6.37 -4.68 -34.78
C TYR A 621 -5.11 -4.59 -33.92
N ALA A 622 -3.96 -4.43 -34.58
CA ALA A 622 -2.69 -4.14 -33.96
C ALA A 622 -2.36 -2.65 -34.07
N VAL A 623 -2.09 -2.03 -32.93
CA VAL A 623 -1.56 -0.67 -32.83
C VAL A 623 -0.03 -0.76 -32.77
N SER A 624 0.64 -0.22 -33.79
CA SER A 624 2.09 -0.09 -33.87
C SER A 624 2.52 1.31 -33.40
N HIS A 625 3.79 1.69 -33.58
CA HIS A 625 4.27 3.03 -33.21
C HIS A 625 3.62 4.16 -34.05
N ASN A 626 3.28 3.87 -35.31
CA ASN A 626 2.80 4.87 -36.26
C ASN A 626 1.61 4.40 -37.11
N GLN A 627 1.11 3.18 -36.92
CA GLN A 627 0.02 2.61 -37.71
C GLN A 627 -0.98 1.84 -36.83
N LEU A 628 -2.24 1.86 -37.26
CA LEU A 628 -3.24 0.85 -36.92
C LEU A 628 -3.27 -0.19 -38.05
N ILE A 629 -3.28 -1.47 -37.73
CA ILE A 629 -3.22 -2.56 -38.70
C ILE A 629 -4.33 -3.57 -38.40
N SER A 630 -5.22 -3.80 -39.36
CA SER A 630 -6.22 -4.87 -39.30
C SER A 630 -5.53 -6.24 -39.41
N LEU A 631 -5.85 -7.16 -38.50
CA LEU A 631 -5.25 -8.50 -38.52
C LEU A 631 -5.90 -9.44 -39.53
N ALA A 632 -7.11 -9.14 -40.00
CA ALA A 632 -7.87 -9.97 -40.93
C ALA A 632 -7.36 -9.86 -42.37
N ASP A 633 -7.14 -8.63 -42.85
CA ASP A 633 -6.80 -8.31 -44.24
C ASP A 633 -5.50 -7.52 -44.40
N LYS A 634 -4.82 -7.20 -43.28
CA LYS A 634 -3.59 -6.38 -43.24
C LYS A 634 -3.75 -4.95 -43.75
N GLN A 635 -4.99 -4.46 -43.87
CA GLN A 635 -5.22 -3.04 -44.13
C GLN A 635 -4.61 -2.21 -43.00
N SER A 636 -4.00 -1.06 -43.35
CA SER A 636 -3.36 -0.19 -42.36
C SER A 636 -3.72 1.28 -42.52
N TRP A 637 -3.75 1.98 -41.39
CA TRP A 637 -4.02 3.40 -41.28
C TRP A 637 -2.86 4.08 -40.57
N GLU A 638 -2.37 5.18 -41.12
CA GLU A 638 -1.34 5.98 -40.45
C GLU A 638 -1.94 6.71 -39.24
N LEU A 639 -1.24 6.66 -38.11
CA LEU A 639 -1.67 7.30 -36.87
C LEU A 639 -1.19 8.77 -36.82
N PRO A 640 -2.08 9.72 -36.47
CA PRO A 640 -1.70 11.10 -36.18
C PRO A 640 -0.68 11.20 -35.04
N THR A 641 0.15 12.24 -35.02
CA THR A 641 1.21 12.43 -34.00
C THR A 641 0.70 12.30 -32.56
N ASN A 642 -0.49 12.83 -32.26
CA ASN A 642 -1.08 12.76 -30.93
C ASN A 642 -1.53 11.34 -30.56
N ALA A 643 -1.94 10.52 -31.53
CA ALA A 643 -2.26 9.11 -31.31
C ALA A 643 -1.01 8.28 -31.00
N ARG A 644 0.15 8.63 -31.58
CA ARG A 644 1.45 7.96 -31.31
C ARG A 644 1.93 8.12 -29.86
N LYS A 645 1.46 9.17 -29.17
CA LYS A 645 1.76 9.46 -27.75
C LYS A 645 0.67 8.99 -26.79
N ALA A 646 -0.44 8.47 -27.30
CA ALA A 646 -1.57 8.02 -26.50
C ALA A 646 -1.24 6.69 -25.78
N ASN A 647 -1.89 6.46 -24.65
CA ASN A 647 -1.73 5.21 -23.87
C ASN A 647 -3.01 4.38 -23.82
N VAL A 648 -4.17 5.00 -24.09
CA VAL A 648 -5.49 4.37 -24.07
C VAL A 648 -6.11 4.49 -25.46
N TYR A 649 -6.63 3.36 -25.94
CA TYR A 649 -7.18 3.20 -27.27
C TYR A 649 -8.50 2.43 -27.19
N GLY A 650 -9.39 2.71 -28.13
CA GLY A 650 -10.59 1.91 -28.39
C GLY A 650 -10.91 1.94 -29.87
N ILE A 651 -11.81 1.07 -30.30
CA ILE A 651 -12.21 1.00 -31.70
C ILE A 651 -13.67 0.59 -31.80
N SER A 652 -14.33 1.17 -32.79
CA SER A 652 -15.67 0.83 -33.24
C SER A 652 -15.58 0.45 -34.72
N LYS A 653 -16.72 0.13 -35.34
CA LYS A 653 -16.79 -0.17 -36.76
C LYS A 653 -16.16 0.90 -37.65
N ASP A 654 -16.42 2.17 -37.35
CA ASP A 654 -16.06 3.29 -38.24
C ASP A 654 -14.94 4.18 -37.68
N TYR A 655 -14.63 4.06 -36.39
CA TYR A 655 -13.73 4.99 -35.71
C TYR A 655 -12.72 4.30 -34.81
N PHE A 656 -11.47 4.79 -34.87
CA PHE A 656 -10.40 4.51 -33.92
C PHE A 656 -10.27 5.65 -32.90
N TYR A 657 -10.40 5.33 -31.62
CA TYR A 657 -10.37 6.28 -30.51
C TYR A 657 -9.04 6.23 -29.78
N TYR A 658 -8.56 7.40 -29.34
CA TYR A 658 -7.33 7.52 -28.57
C TYR A 658 -7.38 8.71 -27.60
N SER A 659 -6.66 8.57 -26.48
CA SER A 659 -6.67 9.56 -25.40
C SER A 659 -5.29 9.79 -24.76
N ASP A 660 -5.11 10.99 -24.21
CA ASP A 660 -3.95 11.36 -23.38
C ASP A 660 -4.06 10.87 -21.92
N SER A 661 -5.19 10.27 -21.52
CA SER A 661 -5.50 9.84 -20.13
C SER A 661 -5.55 10.99 -19.12
N ILE A 662 -5.79 12.21 -19.59
CA ILE A 662 -5.94 13.43 -18.79
C ILE A 662 -7.34 13.98 -19.00
N SER A 663 -7.65 14.49 -20.19
CA SER A 663 -8.98 15.05 -20.48
C SER A 663 -9.31 15.04 -21.96
N ARG A 664 -8.33 14.83 -22.85
CA ARG A 664 -8.56 14.89 -24.28
C ARG A 664 -8.88 13.53 -24.84
N ILE A 665 -9.96 13.44 -25.59
CA ILE A 665 -10.30 12.25 -26.39
C ILE A 665 -10.44 12.64 -27.86
N ALA A 666 -9.92 11.78 -28.72
CA ALA A 666 -9.97 11.97 -30.16
C ALA A 666 -10.41 10.69 -30.86
N ARG A 667 -11.02 10.85 -32.03
CA ARG A 667 -11.36 9.75 -32.93
C ARG A 667 -10.87 10.02 -34.35
N LEU A 668 -10.31 9.00 -34.97
CA LEU A 668 -9.95 8.93 -36.38
C LEU A 668 -11.03 8.12 -37.10
N ASN A 669 -11.64 8.70 -38.13
CA ASN A 669 -12.54 7.99 -39.03
C ASN A 669 -11.72 7.05 -39.93
N LEU A 670 -12.06 5.76 -39.93
CA LEU A 670 -11.32 4.72 -40.66
C LEU A 670 -11.57 4.74 -42.17
N HIS A 671 -12.63 5.42 -42.62
CA HIS A 671 -12.99 5.52 -44.04
C HIS A 671 -12.37 6.74 -44.71
N ASP A 672 -12.63 7.94 -44.17
CA ASP A 672 -12.21 9.21 -44.78
C ASP A 672 -10.94 9.82 -44.16
N LYS A 673 -10.41 9.21 -43.09
CA LYS A 673 -9.19 9.62 -42.36
C LYS A 673 -9.29 10.98 -41.65
N THR A 674 -10.50 11.52 -41.47
CA THR A 674 -10.71 12.74 -40.69
C THR A 674 -10.51 12.49 -39.20
N VAL A 675 -10.03 13.51 -38.48
CA VAL A 675 -9.78 13.44 -37.04
C VAL A 675 -10.64 14.47 -36.32
N GLN A 676 -11.39 14.01 -35.33
CA GLN A 676 -12.15 14.86 -34.41
C GLN A 676 -11.60 14.71 -33.00
N ASN A 677 -11.66 15.78 -32.21
CA ASN A 677 -11.20 15.76 -30.83
C ASN A 677 -12.06 16.66 -29.96
N THR A 678 -12.15 16.30 -28.68
CA THR A 678 -12.94 16.98 -27.66
C THR A 678 -12.31 16.78 -26.29
N HIS A 679 -12.82 17.50 -25.29
CA HIS A 679 -12.40 17.39 -23.90
C HIS A 679 -13.56 16.88 -23.03
N VAL A 680 -13.23 16.01 -22.07
CA VAL A 680 -14.13 15.58 -21.01
C VAL A 680 -13.85 16.34 -19.72
N ASP A 681 -14.87 16.53 -18.90
CA ASP A 681 -14.79 17.28 -17.63
C ASP A 681 -14.21 16.47 -16.47
N PHE A 682 -13.62 15.31 -16.75
CA PHE A 682 -13.06 14.42 -15.75
C PHE A 682 -11.80 13.73 -16.27
N ARG A 683 -10.91 13.39 -15.34
CA ARG A 683 -9.78 12.52 -15.67
C ARG A 683 -10.24 11.10 -15.88
N HIS A 684 -9.66 10.39 -16.83
CA HIS A 684 -9.99 8.98 -17.07
C HIS A 684 -8.73 8.15 -17.28
N ILE A 685 -8.76 6.90 -16.80
CA ILE A 685 -7.61 5.98 -16.86
C ILE A 685 -7.80 4.86 -17.87
N ALA A 686 -9.05 4.58 -18.25
CA ALA A 686 -9.42 3.57 -19.24
C ALA A 686 -10.78 3.92 -19.85
N PHE A 687 -11.03 3.43 -21.05
CA PHE A 687 -12.35 3.44 -21.65
C PHE A 687 -12.58 2.23 -22.55
N GLU A 688 -13.85 1.92 -22.80
CA GLU A 688 -14.33 0.96 -23.78
C GLU A 688 -15.32 1.66 -24.71
N VAL A 689 -15.35 1.28 -26.00
CA VAL A 689 -16.30 1.83 -26.97
C VAL A 689 -17.21 0.71 -27.43
N ASN A 690 -18.52 0.93 -27.34
CA ASN A 690 -19.49 -0.06 -27.80
C ASN A 690 -19.87 0.15 -29.28
N GLU A 691 -20.70 -0.75 -29.80
CA GLU A 691 -21.14 -0.74 -31.21
C GLU A 691 -21.93 0.52 -31.60
N LYS A 692 -22.50 1.22 -30.63
CA LYS A 692 -23.25 2.48 -30.84
C LYS A 692 -22.36 3.72 -30.77
N ASN A 693 -21.04 3.55 -30.67
CA ASN A 693 -20.08 4.62 -30.41
C ASN A 693 -20.26 5.33 -29.06
N GLU A 694 -20.94 4.69 -28.10
CA GLU A 694 -20.98 5.15 -26.71
C GLU A 694 -19.67 4.74 -26.04
N ILE A 695 -19.17 5.60 -25.15
CA ILE A 695 -17.88 5.37 -24.48
C ILE A 695 -18.11 5.16 -22.99
N LEU A 696 -17.67 4.01 -22.50
CA LEU A 696 -17.72 3.65 -21.09
C LEU A 696 -16.35 3.94 -20.46
N PHE A 697 -16.26 5.01 -19.68
CA PHE A 697 -15.05 5.44 -19.00
C PHE A 697 -14.91 4.84 -17.62
N THR A 698 -13.66 4.58 -17.23
CA THR A 698 -13.24 4.63 -15.83
C THR A 698 -12.73 6.04 -15.54
N GLY A 699 -13.58 6.86 -14.95
CA GLY A 699 -13.25 8.19 -14.45
C GLY A 699 -12.44 8.12 -13.16
N ALA A 700 -11.57 9.09 -12.95
CA ALA A 700 -10.75 9.26 -11.77
C ALA A 700 -10.98 10.67 -11.21
N LYS A 701 -11.26 10.77 -9.91
CA LYS A 701 -11.36 12.03 -9.17
C LYS A 701 -10.55 11.93 -7.89
N TYR A 702 -10.14 13.05 -7.31
CA TYR A 702 -9.48 13.01 -6.00
C TYR A 702 -10.48 12.59 -4.90
N LYS A 703 -10.06 11.69 -4.01
CA LYS A 703 -10.84 11.28 -2.82
C LYS A 703 -10.87 12.40 -1.80
N ASP A 704 -11.94 12.46 -1.03
CA ASP A 704 -11.90 13.19 0.23
C ASP A 704 -10.90 12.49 1.15
N MET A 705 -9.85 13.19 1.55
CA MET A 705 -8.74 12.63 2.32
C MET A 705 -8.32 13.56 3.41
N GLN A 706 -7.99 12.96 4.55
CA GLN A 706 -7.50 13.68 5.71
C GLN A 706 -6.00 13.44 5.91
N ILE A 707 -5.30 14.45 6.42
CA ILE A 707 -4.00 14.22 7.04
C ILE A 707 -4.23 13.43 8.33
N MET A 708 -3.57 12.30 8.45
CA MET A 708 -3.69 11.43 9.61
C MET A 708 -2.45 11.56 10.48
N GLN A 709 -2.62 11.71 11.78
CA GLN A 709 -1.55 11.51 12.76
C GLN A 709 -1.49 10.05 13.18
N ILE A 710 -0.28 9.52 13.27
CA ILE A 710 -0.01 8.26 13.95
C ILE A 710 0.96 8.45 15.09
N SER A 711 0.78 7.66 16.13
CA SER A 711 1.71 7.56 17.25
C SER A 711 1.80 6.14 17.79
N TRP A 712 2.93 5.78 18.39
CA TRP A 712 3.15 4.45 18.97
C TRP A 712 4.05 4.49 20.21
N ASP A 713 3.88 3.52 21.11
CA ASP A 713 4.72 3.35 22.29
C ASP A 713 6.07 2.69 21.91
N GLU A 714 7.15 2.99 22.65
CA GLU A 714 8.51 2.44 22.40
C GLU A 714 8.67 0.94 22.74
#